data_AF-A0A4W6CDS0-F1
#
_entry.id   AF-A0A4W6CDS0-F1
#
_cell.length_a   1.000
_cell.length_b   1.000
_cell.length_c   1.000
_cell.angle_alpha   90.00
_cell.angle_beta   90.00
_cell.angle_gamma   90.00
#
_symmetry.space_group_name_H-M   'P 1'
#
loop_
_entity.id
_entity.type
_entity.pdbx_description
1 polymer ?
#
loop_
_entity_poly.entity_id
_entity_poly.type
_entity_poly.pdbx_seq_one_letter_code
_entity_poly.pdbx_strand_id
1 'polypeptide(L)'
;LALTQNVCGDCHSSRALLTAEHVKGSVQVSVEEGKDTRLNVSDEVQFNDTNSIIRYLARVAPALGLYGTNMMEQTEVDHWLEFSARRLCGQPGLPVALRELDLALSLRTFLVGHALTLADLAIWEWPSQGKSFSHISRWFSFLSSQKAPMNKSNSNEKKQDVGKFVELPGAEMGKVVVRFPPEASGYLHIGHAKAALLNQHYQVTFKGKLIMRFDDTNPEKEKEDFEKVILEDVAMLQIHPDQFTYTSDHFPTIMRFAEQLLAEGKAYIDNTPPEQMKQEREQRVESQCRNNTVEQNMKMWSEMKAGTEFGQTCCMRAKIDMKSNNGCMRDPTLYRCKNTSHPRTGNTYRVYPTYDFACPIVDSLEGVTHALRTTEYHDRDEQFYWVINALRLRKPYIWEYARLNLNNTVLSKRKLTWFVDQGYVDGWDDPRFPTVRGVLRRGMTVEGLKQFIAAQGGSRSVVNMEWDKIWAFNKKVIDPVAPRYTALSTSYVVPVSVPEAKEEMQQVAKHPKNTEVGMKEVWYGPRVLIEGADAETLSEGEVVTFINWGNLIITKINKGADGKVVSMEARLNLDNKDYKKTTKITWLAETNSAPLLPTICINYQPLISKAVITKDDDFKEYINKNSKLEEKMLGDPCLKNLKKGDIIQLQRRGFYICDQPYEPVSPNSCKESPCVLLYIPDGHTKEMPTAGSKDKSKSQASSNTVTVSFILSPKSDLYKPATPTKAASASAPAPAKTSAGDLFSGIVAQGEAVRQLKAAKAPKDEVDKAVQQLLSLKAQFKEQTGMDYKPGMAPPTSAPAPPTSAPAPATSPADTTSCPFTRVAQQGELVRKLKAEQAPKDQIDGAVKQLLALKAEFKKLTGQEYKPGMARPPPPPLLPHLQPTRPLLLTFMSVLHNRARS
;
A
#
# COMPACT_ATOMS: atom_id res chain seq x y z
N LEU A 1 -25.76 -25.96 10.23
CA LEU A 1 -26.58 -24.79 10.64
C LEU A 1 -25.95 -23.54 10.06
N ALA A 2 -26.73 -22.60 9.52
CA ALA A 2 -26.20 -21.33 9.02
C ALA A 2 -26.70 -20.17 9.89
N LEU A 3 -25.78 -19.47 10.55
CA LEU A 3 -26.06 -18.30 11.37
C LEU A 3 -25.67 -17.05 10.57
N THR A 4 -26.63 -16.21 10.22
CA THR A 4 -26.35 -14.87 9.68
C THR A 4 -26.42 -13.86 10.82
N GLN A 5 -25.48 -12.91 10.91
CA GLN A 5 -25.45 -11.92 11.99
C GLN A 5 -25.34 -10.47 11.49
N ASN A 6 -26.07 -9.57 12.16
CA ASN A 6 -25.95 -8.12 11.97
C ASN A 6 -24.76 -7.54 12.73
N VAL A 7 -23.91 -6.79 12.02
CA VAL A 7 -22.69 -6.13 12.55
C VAL A 7 -22.99 -4.72 13.11
N CYS A 8 -24.25 -4.25 13.08
CA CYS A 8 -24.64 -3.08 13.86
C CYS A 8 -24.46 -3.39 15.36
N GLY A 9 -23.74 -2.52 16.07
CA GLY A 9 -23.25 -2.69 17.45
C GLY A 9 -24.31 -2.74 18.56
N ASP A 10 -25.46 -3.36 18.31
CA ASP A 10 -26.48 -3.60 19.33
C ASP A 10 -26.08 -4.78 20.21
N CYS A 11 -26.16 -4.59 21.53
CA CYS A 11 -25.72 -5.53 22.59
C CYS A 11 -26.37 -6.94 22.57
N HIS A 12 -27.23 -7.25 21.60
CA HIS A 12 -27.95 -8.52 21.51
C HIS A 12 -27.36 -9.47 20.45
N SER A 13 -26.55 -8.98 19.50
CA SER A 13 -26.04 -9.83 18.40
C SER A 13 -24.82 -10.67 18.82
N SER A 14 -24.00 -10.19 19.75
CA SER A 14 -22.76 -10.82 20.19
C SER A 14 -22.94 -12.18 20.92
N ARG A 15 -24.06 -12.39 21.63
CA ARG A 15 -24.34 -13.64 22.37
C ARG A 15 -24.48 -14.87 21.48
N ALA A 16 -25.10 -14.69 20.31
CA ALA A 16 -25.29 -15.76 19.33
C ALA A 16 -23.93 -16.24 18.82
N LEU A 17 -23.00 -15.31 18.56
CA LEU A 17 -21.66 -15.63 18.08
C LEU A 17 -20.80 -16.30 19.15
N LEU A 18 -20.86 -15.82 20.40
CA LEU A 18 -20.16 -16.44 21.52
C LEU A 18 -20.64 -17.87 21.77
N THR A 19 -21.95 -18.10 21.68
CA THR A 19 -22.53 -19.43 21.82
C THR A 19 -22.16 -20.31 20.63
N ALA A 20 -22.24 -19.79 19.40
CA ALA A 20 -21.86 -20.50 18.18
C ALA A 20 -20.39 -20.96 18.21
N GLU A 21 -19.46 -20.09 18.63
CA GLU A 21 -18.04 -20.44 18.74
C GLU A 21 -17.81 -21.51 19.82
N HIS A 22 -18.55 -21.45 20.93
CA HIS A 22 -18.43 -22.46 21.99
C HIS A 22 -18.95 -23.83 21.57
N VAL A 23 -19.98 -23.90 20.72
CA VAL A 23 -20.54 -25.17 20.22
C VAL A 23 -19.89 -25.68 18.94
N LYS A 24 -19.02 -24.90 18.29
CA LYS A 24 -18.41 -25.20 16.98
C LYS A 24 -17.65 -26.52 16.93
N GLY A 25 -17.06 -26.95 18.06
CA GLY A 25 -16.39 -28.25 18.18
C GLY A 25 -17.35 -29.44 18.21
N SER A 26 -18.63 -29.21 18.51
CA SER A 26 -19.68 -30.25 18.62
C SER A 26 -20.75 -30.14 17.53
N VAL A 27 -20.92 -28.98 16.90
CA VAL A 27 -21.96 -28.69 15.91
C VAL A 27 -21.37 -27.93 14.72
N GLN A 28 -21.66 -28.38 13.50
CA GLN A 28 -21.29 -27.65 12.29
C GLN A 28 -22.16 -26.40 12.11
N VAL A 29 -21.61 -25.25 12.49
CA VAL A 29 -22.22 -23.93 12.35
C VAL A 29 -21.36 -23.08 11.41
N SER A 30 -21.93 -22.60 10.30
CA SER A 30 -21.34 -21.54 9.48
C SER A 30 -21.88 -20.18 9.93
N VAL A 31 -21.00 -19.17 10.01
CA VAL A 31 -21.37 -17.81 10.39
C VAL A 31 -21.14 -16.88 9.21
N GLU A 32 -22.16 -16.14 8.82
CA GLU A 32 -22.14 -15.19 7.69
C GLU A 32 -22.55 -13.79 8.17
N GLU A 33 -21.97 -12.74 7.58
CA GLU A 33 -22.39 -11.37 7.85
C GLU A 33 -23.66 -11.02 7.06
N GLY A 34 -24.66 -10.47 7.73
CA GLY A 34 -25.89 -10.01 7.08
C GLY A 34 -26.58 -8.87 7.81
N LYS A 35 -27.81 -8.56 7.41
CA LYS A 35 -28.55 -7.40 7.96
C LYS A 35 -29.29 -7.71 9.27
N ASP A 36 -29.57 -8.97 9.55
CA ASP A 36 -30.34 -9.41 10.73
C ASP A 36 -29.68 -10.65 11.34
N THR A 37 -29.80 -10.82 12.66
CA THR A 37 -29.34 -12.04 13.36
C THR A 37 -30.38 -13.15 13.22
N ARG A 38 -30.06 -14.18 12.43
CA ARG A 38 -30.96 -15.33 12.19
C ARG A 38 -30.19 -16.66 12.14
N LEU A 39 -30.78 -17.73 12.67
CA LEU A 39 -30.26 -19.10 12.54
C LEU A 39 -31.19 -19.92 11.65
N ASN A 40 -30.65 -20.40 10.53
CA ASN A 40 -31.34 -21.33 9.64
C ASN A 40 -30.98 -22.76 10.05
N VAL A 41 -32.00 -23.50 10.50
CA VAL A 41 -31.88 -24.91 10.90
C VAL A 41 -32.18 -25.83 9.72
N SER A 42 -33.22 -25.51 8.95
CA SER A 42 -33.62 -26.16 7.70
C SER A 42 -34.27 -25.13 6.77
N ASP A 43 -34.66 -25.54 5.56
CA ASP A 43 -35.33 -24.66 4.60
C ASP A 43 -36.68 -24.12 5.11
N GLU A 44 -37.28 -24.78 6.13
CA GLU A 44 -38.59 -24.44 6.70
C GLU A 44 -38.51 -23.83 8.11
N VAL A 45 -37.41 -24.05 8.84
CA VAL A 45 -37.28 -23.65 10.26
C VAL A 45 -36.16 -22.62 10.44
N GLN A 46 -36.54 -21.43 10.87
CA GLN A 46 -35.64 -20.30 11.12
C GLN A 46 -35.93 -19.64 12.47
N PHE A 47 -34.87 -19.32 13.21
CA PHE A 47 -34.95 -18.55 14.46
C PHE A 47 -34.41 -17.15 14.22
N ASN A 48 -35.20 -16.13 14.60
CA ASN A 48 -34.88 -14.72 14.32
C ASN A 48 -34.58 -13.90 15.59
N ASP A 49 -34.64 -14.52 16.77
CA ASP A 49 -34.32 -13.88 18.04
C ASP A 49 -33.11 -14.54 18.71
N THR A 50 -32.22 -13.73 19.29
CA THR A 50 -30.97 -14.20 19.89
C THR A 50 -31.20 -15.28 20.96
N ASN A 51 -32.24 -15.14 21.78
CA ASN A 51 -32.49 -16.06 22.89
C ASN A 51 -32.92 -17.45 22.38
N SER A 52 -33.77 -17.54 21.35
CA SER A 52 -34.09 -18.83 20.71
C SER A 52 -32.88 -19.44 20.02
N ILE A 53 -32.05 -18.62 19.36
CA ILE A 53 -30.83 -19.07 18.69
C ILE A 53 -29.86 -19.72 19.70
N ILE A 54 -29.54 -19.04 20.80
CA ILE A 54 -28.59 -19.59 21.80
C ILE A 54 -29.15 -20.80 22.53
N ARG A 55 -30.47 -20.83 22.82
CA ARG A 55 -31.12 -22.01 23.41
C ARG A 55 -31.03 -23.21 22.48
N TYR A 56 -31.31 -23.00 21.19
CA TYR A 56 -31.23 -24.05 20.19
C TYR A 56 -29.80 -24.59 20.08
N LEU A 57 -28.80 -23.71 19.94
CA LEU A 57 -27.39 -24.11 19.86
C LEU A 57 -26.92 -24.87 21.11
N ALA A 58 -27.30 -24.42 22.31
CA ALA A 58 -26.94 -25.12 23.55
C ALA A 58 -27.62 -26.49 23.68
N ARG A 59 -28.88 -26.63 23.24
CA ARG A 59 -29.62 -27.91 23.29
C ARG A 59 -29.16 -28.91 22.24
N VAL A 60 -28.66 -28.45 21.10
CA VAL A 60 -28.05 -29.32 20.07
C VAL A 60 -26.68 -29.85 20.52
N ALA A 61 -26.05 -29.23 21.51
CA ALA A 61 -24.77 -29.65 22.10
C ALA A 61 -24.90 -29.96 23.62
N PRO A 62 -25.71 -30.94 24.04
CA PRO A 62 -25.98 -31.20 25.45
C PRO A 62 -24.72 -31.62 26.23
N ALA A 63 -23.74 -32.23 25.56
CA ALA A 63 -22.47 -32.64 26.16
C ALA A 63 -21.64 -31.46 26.71
N LEU A 64 -21.87 -30.23 26.24
CA LEU A 64 -21.20 -29.04 26.72
C LEU A 64 -21.83 -28.45 27.99
N GLY A 65 -22.98 -28.98 28.43
CA GLY A 65 -23.64 -28.55 29.67
C GLY A 65 -24.16 -27.11 29.68
N LEU A 66 -24.10 -26.40 28.55
CA LEU A 66 -24.42 -24.96 28.45
C LEU A 66 -25.84 -24.60 28.88
N TYR A 67 -26.77 -25.55 28.79
CA TYR A 67 -28.17 -25.36 29.16
C TYR A 67 -28.53 -25.90 30.55
N GLY A 68 -27.55 -26.36 31.34
CA GLY A 68 -27.78 -27.00 32.64
C GLY A 68 -27.95 -28.52 32.55
N THR A 69 -27.63 -29.21 33.63
CA THR A 69 -27.54 -30.68 33.70
C THR A 69 -28.83 -31.35 34.20
N ASN A 70 -29.69 -30.60 34.87
CA ASN A 70 -30.95 -31.07 35.43
C ASN A 70 -32.06 -30.03 35.23
N MET A 71 -33.31 -30.42 35.51
CA MET A 71 -34.48 -29.56 35.28
C MET A 71 -34.43 -28.25 36.06
N MET A 72 -33.85 -28.26 37.26
CA MET A 72 -33.72 -27.06 38.08
C MET A 72 -32.71 -26.08 37.46
N GLU A 73 -31.52 -26.55 37.08
CA GLU A 73 -30.52 -25.73 36.40
C GLU A 73 -31.00 -25.19 35.05
N GLN A 74 -31.71 -26.01 34.26
CA GLN A 74 -32.31 -25.55 32.99
C GLN A 74 -33.29 -24.39 33.21
N THR A 75 -34.08 -24.48 34.28
CA THR A 75 -35.03 -23.42 34.66
C THR A 75 -34.30 -22.17 35.16
N GLU A 76 -33.22 -22.32 35.94
CA GLU A 76 -32.38 -21.19 36.35
C GLU A 76 -31.70 -20.50 35.15
N VAL A 77 -31.24 -21.27 34.15
CA VAL A 77 -30.67 -20.70 32.92
C VAL A 77 -31.71 -19.86 32.18
N ASP A 78 -32.93 -20.35 32.03
CA ASP A 78 -34.01 -19.59 31.41
C ASP A 78 -34.38 -18.32 32.20
N HIS A 79 -34.40 -18.42 33.54
CA HIS A 79 -34.61 -17.27 34.41
C HIS A 79 -33.57 -16.17 34.16
N TRP A 80 -32.28 -16.51 34.11
CA TRP A 80 -31.21 -15.53 33.88
C TRP A 80 -31.18 -14.97 32.45
N LEU A 81 -31.55 -15.78 31.46
CA LEU A 81 -31.75 -15.30 30.09
C LEU A 81 -32.85 -14.24 30.03
N GLU A 82 -33.98 -14.49 30.68
CA GLU A 82 -35.10 -13.55 30.75
C GLU A 82 -34.75 -12.31 31.59
N PHE A 83 -34.03 -12.49 32.71
CA PHE A 83 -33.50 -11.41 33.52
C PHE A 83 -32.61 -10.48 32.69
N SER A 84 -31.67 -11.03 31.91
CA SER A 84 -30.78 -10.24 31.06
C SER A 84 -31.53 -9.45 29.98
N ALA A 85 -32.59 -10.04 29.41
CA ALA A 85 -33.36 -9.42 28.34
C ALA A 85 -34.33 -8.34 28.85
N ARG A 86 -34.92 -8.52 30.05
CA ARG A 86 -35.97 -7.62 30.57
C ARG A 86 -35.47 -6.60 31.59
N ARG A 87 -34.49 -6.97 32.42
CA ARG A 87 -34.03 -6.15 33.56
C ARG A 87 -32.74 -5.39 33.28
N LEU A 88 -31.88 -5.91 32.41
CA LEU A 88 -30.60 -5.27 32.05
C LEU A 88 -30.69 -4.45 30.74
N CYS A 89 -31.66 -4.72 29.85
CA CYS A 89 -31.82 -3.96 28.61
C CYS A 89 -32.79 -2.76 28.78
N GLY A 90 -32.23 -1.57 29.08
CA GLY A 90 -32.84 -0.28 28.74
C GLY A 90 -34.05 0.22 29.57
N GLN A 91 -33.95 0.29 30.91
CA GLN A 91 -35.00 0.86 31.79
C GLN A 91 -34.42 1.54 33.07
N PRO A 92 -35.17 2.42 33.77
CA PRO A 92 -34.76 3.14 34.99
C PRO A 92 -34.55 2.26 36.26
N GLY A 93 -34.68 0.94 36.15
CA GLY A 93 -34.52 -0.03 37.26
C GLY A 93 -33.16 -0.74 37.34
N LEU A 94 -32.19 -0.36 36.49
CA LEU A 94 -30.88 -1.02 36.39
C LEU A 94 -30.12 -1.15 37.73
N PRO A 95 -30.10 -0.14 38.63
CA PRO A 95 -29.39 -0.28 39.93
C PRO A 95 -29.98 -1.37 40.83
N VAL A 96 -31.30 -1.62 40.75
CA VAL A 96 -31.97 -2.67 41.52
C VAL A 96 -31.62 -4.04 40.95
N ALA A 97 -31.64 -4.18 39.63
CA ALA A 97 -31.23 -5.41 38.95
C ALA A 97 -29.76 -5.76 39.23
N LEU A 98 -28.86 -4.77 39.26
CA LEU A 98 -27.45 -5.01 39.60
C LEU A 98 -27.27 -5.43 41.07
N ARG A 99 -28.09 -4.94 42.01
CA ARG A 99 -28.08 -5.42 43.40
C ARG A 99 -28.56 -6.86 43.52
N GLU A 100 -29.64 -7.22 42.83
CA GLU A 100 -30.15 -8.60 42.79
C GLU A 100 -29.11 -9.56 42.22
N LEU A 101 -28.42 -9.15 41.15
CA LEU A 101 -27.34 -9.93 40.54
C LEU A 101 -26.12 -10.07 41.46
N ASP A 102 -25.70 -9.00 42.14
CA ASP A 102 -24.56 -9.03 43.07
C ASP A 102 -24.85 -9.94 44.27
N LEU A 103 -26.09 -9.92 44.79
CA LEU A 103 -26.54 -10.84 45.83
C LEU A 103 -26.53 -12.30 45.36
N ALA A 104 -27.01 -12.59 44.16
CA ALA A 104 -26.99 -13.93 43.60
C ALA A 104 -25.56 -14.47 43.40
N LEU A 105 -24.60 -13.58 43.10
CA LEU A 105 -23.18 -13.90 42.92
C LEU A 105 -22.34 -13.87 44.21
N SER A 106 -22.95 -13.58 45.36
CA SER A 106 -22.25 -13.45 46.65
C SER A 106 -21.49 -14.73 47.04
N LEU A 107 -22.11 -15.90 46.82
CA LEU A 107 -21.57 -17.22 47.15
C LEU A 107 -21.37 -18.13 45.92
N ARG A 108 -21.61 -17.63 44.70
CA ARG A 108 -21.60 -18.44 43.48
C ARG A 108 -20.41 -18.11 42.57
N THR A 109 -19.78 -19.13 41.98
CA THR A 109 -18.69 -18.96 40.98
C THR A 109 -19.24 -18.83 39.56
N PHE A 110 -20.33 -19.54 39.25
CA PHE A 110 -21.13 -19.43 38.03
C PHE A 110 -22.57 -19.12 38.42
N LEU A 111 -23.36 -18.50 37.55
CA LEU A 111 -24.75 -18.14 37.89
C LEU A 111 -25.62 -19.37 38.15
N VAL A 112 -25.37 -20.45 37.41
CA VAL A 112 -26.12 -21.71 37.48
C VAL A 112 -25.14 -22.88 37.57
N GLY A 113 -25.37 -23.78 38.54
CA GLY A 113 -24.56 -24.98 38.72
C GLY A 113 -23.07 -24.70 39.04
N HIS A 114 -22.20 -25.58 38.56
CA HIS A 114 -20.75 -25.56 38.84
C HIS A 114 -19.87 -25.35 37.59
N ALA A 115 -20.47 -24.99 36.46
CA ALA A 115 -19.78 -24.80 35.19
C ALA A 115 -20.37 -23.63 34.40
N LEU A 116 -19.69 -23.22 33.32
CA LEU A 116 -20.14 -22.14 32.45
C LEU A 116 -21.47 -22.50 31.77
N THR A 117 -22.49 -21.65 31.91
CA THR A 117 -23.80 -21.82 31.26
C THR A 117 -24.18 -20.62 30.39
N LEU A 118 -25.28 -20.72 29.64
CA LEU A 118 -25.85 -19.59 28.91
C LEU A 118 -26.22 -18.42 29.83
N ALA A 119 -26.54 -18.67 31.10
CA ALA A 119 -26.81 -17.61 32.08
C ALA A 119 -25.60 -16.68 32.21
N ASP A 120 -24.40 -17.26 32.31
CA ASP A 120 -23.16 -16.49 32.43
C ASP A 120 -22.86 -15.68 31.17
N LEU A 121 -23.04 -16.30 29.99
CA LEU A 121 -22.82 -15.63 28.70
C LEU A 121 -23.78 -14.46 28.47
N ALA A 122 -25.03 -14.60 28.94
CA ALA A 122 -26.06 -13.57 28.75
C ALA A 122 -25.84 -12.33 29.62
N ILE A 123 -25.23 -12.49 30.81
CA ILE A 123 -24.95 -11.37 31.73
C ILE A 123 -23.57 -10.76 31.45
N TRP A 124 -22.62 -11.57 30.95
CA TRP A 124 -21.23 -11.16 30.66
C TRP A 124 -21.11 -9.90 29.82
N GLU A 125 -22.01 -9.68 28.86
CA GLU A 125 -21.93 -8.57 27.90
C GLU A 125 -22.26 -7.19 28.49
N TRP A 126 -22.47 -7.07 29.80
CA TRP A 126 -22.75 -5.79 30.49
C TRP A 126 -21.59 -5.25 31.35
N PRO A 127 -20.42 -4.90 30.77
CA PRO A 127 -19.22 -4.55 31.56
C PRO A 127 -19.15 -3.08 32.00
N SER A 128 -20.03 -2.19 31.52
CA SER A 128 -19.80 -0.74 31.61
C SER A 128 -20.16 -0.12 32.98
N GLN A 129 -21.01 -0.75 33.80
CA GLN A 129 -21.50 -0.15 35.06
C GLN A 129 -21.36 -1.04 36.31
N GLY A 130 -20.89 -2.29 36.17
CA GLY A 130 -20.74 -3.25 37.29
C GLY A 130 -19.57 -3.00 38.24
N LYS A 131 -18.70 -2.01 37.96
CA LYS A 131 -17.49 -1.72 38.75
C LYS A 131 -17.76 -1.29 40.21
N SER A 132 -19.01 -0.94 40.53
CA SER A 132 -19.42 -0.52 41.88
C SER A 132 -19.86 -1.69 42.78
N PHE A 133 -19.91 -2.92 42.25
CA PHE A 133 -20.37 -4.12 42.94
C PHE A 133 -19.25 -5.16 43.01
N SER A 134 -18.88 -5.58 44.22
CA SER A 134 -17.70 -6.41 44.46
C SER A 134 -17.85 -7.83 43.92
N HIS A 135 -19.02 -8.47 44.05
CA HIS A 135 -19.21 -9.85 43.61
C HIS A 135 -19.35 -9.93 42.11
N ILE A 136 -20.04 -8.97 41.48
CA ILE A 136 -20.09 -8.83 40.01
C ILE A 136 -18.69 -8.59 39.45
N SER A 137 -17.89 -7.70 40.05
CA SER A 137 -16.53 -7.41 39.56
C SER A 137 -15.60 -8.63 39.67
N ARG A 138 -15.70 -9.39 40.77
CA ARG A 138 -14.97 -10.66 40.96
C ARG A 138 -15.38 -11.69 39.90
N TRP A 139 -16.67 -11.94 39.76
CA TRP A 139 -17.23 -12.88 38.78
C TRP A 139 -16.85 -12.47 37.35
N PHE A 140 -16.89 -11.16 37.07
CA PHE A 140 -16.47 -10.64 35.78
C PHE A 140 -14.99 -10.98 35.53
N SER A 141 -14.11 -10.60 36.45
CA SER A 141 -12.67 -10.83 36.29
C SER A 141 -12.33 -12.32 36.12
N PHE A 142 -13.04 -13.19 36.84
CA PHE A 142 -12.91 -14.65 36.75
C PHE A 142 -13.25 -15.18 35.35
N LEU A 143 -14.44 -14.88 34.81
CA LEU A 143 -14.84 -15.36 33.48
C LEU A 143 -13.99 -14.73 32.36
N SER A 144 -13.52 -13.49 32.52
CA SER A 144 -12.54 -12.85 31.61
C SER A 144 -11.24 -13.65 31.55
N SER A 145 -10.76 -14.16 32.70
CA SER A 145 -9.51 -14.91 32.78
C SER A 145 -9.63 -16.32 32.17
N GLN A 146 -10.82 -16.91 32.17
CA GLN A 146 -11.07 -18.22 31.58
C GLN A 146 -11.27 -18.18 30.06
N LYS A 147 -11.58 -17.01 29.49
CA LYS A 147 -11.77 -16.82 28.05
C LYS A 147 -10.74 -15.85 27.47
N ALA A 148 -9.63 -16.39 26.98
CA ALA A 148 -8.82 -15.77 25.91
C ALA A 148 -8.44 -16.86 24.89
N PRO A 149 -8.49 -16.59 23.56
CA PRO A 149 -8.35 -15.28 22.94
C PRO A 149 -9.61 -14.88 22.14
N MET A 150 -10.39 -13.94 22.67
CA MET A 150 -10.90 -12.94 21.74
C MET A 150 -9.72 -12.03 21.45
N ASN A 151 -9.25 -12.07 20.20
CA ASN A 151 -8.58 -10.91 19.64
C ASN A 151 -9.45 -9.71 20.01
N LYS A 152 -8.98 -8.88 20.96
CA LYS A 152 -9.30 -7.48 20.88
C LYS A 152 -8.78 -7.09 19.51
N SER A 153 -9.66 -7.05 18.51
CA SER A 153 -9.54 -6.03 17.50
C SER A 153 -9.48 -4.74 18.30
N ASN A 154 -8.27 -4.27 18.59
CA ASN A 154 -8.08 -2.87 18.81
C ASN A 154 -8.79 -2.25 17.62
N SER A 155 -9.88 -1.53 17.84
CA SER A 155 -10.49 -0.64 16.85
C SER A 155 -9.60 0.60 16.65
N ASN A 156 -8.29 0.34 16.62
CA ASN A 156 -7.14 1.15 16.27
C ASN A 156 -6.09 0.30 15.53
N GLU A 157 -6.40 -0.93 15.11
CA GLU A 157 -5.77 -1.50 13.93
C GLU A 157 -6.14 -0.56 12.78
N LYS A 158 -5.16 0.25 12.36
CA LYS A 158 -5.17 0.77 11.01
C LYS A 158 -5.52 -0.41 10.13
N LYS A 159 -6.65 -0.33 9.40
CA LYS A 159 -6.95 -1.26 8.30
C LYS A 159 -5.62 -1.57 7.62
N GLN A 160 -5.25 -2.85 7.53
CA GLN A 160 -4.10 -3.22 6.72
C GLN A 160 -4.30 -2.51 5.39
N ASP A 161 -3.27 -1.78 4.96
CA ASP A 161 -3.30 -0.95 3.77
C ASP A 161 -3.23 -1.91 2.58
N VAL A 162 -4.29 -2.69 2.39
CA VAL A 162 -4.43 -3.72 1.39
C VAL A 162 -5.02 -3.03 0.17
N GLY A 163 -4.31 -3.09 -0.95
CA GLY A 163 -4.80 -2.55 -2.20
C GLY A 163 -6.12 -3.22 -2.57
N LYS A 164 -6.87 -2.63 -3.52
CA LYS A 164 -7.97 -3.37 -4.16
C LYS A 164 -7.37 -4.56 -4.90
N PHE A 165 -7.29 -5.70 -4.24
CA PHE A 165 -7.15 -6.99 -4.90
C PHE A 165 -8.46 -7.26 -5.62
N VAL A 166 -8.33 -7.57 -6.90
CA VAL A 166 -9.48 -7.76 -7.77
C VAL A 166 -9.84 -9.24 -7.74
N GLU A 167 -11.13 -9.53 -7.69
CA GLU A 167 -11.63 -10.89 -7.85
C GLU A 167 -11.15 -11.43 -9.21
N LEU A 168 -10.31 -12.45 -9.14
CA LEU A 168 -9.89 -13.18 -10.33
C LEU A 168 -11.12 -13.85 -10.96
N PRO A 169 -11.40 -13.59 -12.25
CA PRO A 169 -12.62 -14.06 -12.88
C PRO A 169 -12.68 -15.59 -12.94
N GLY A 170 -13.72 -16.19 -12.35
CA GLY A 170 -13.84 -17.65 -12.30
C GLY A 170 -12.80 -18.33 -11.40
N ALA A 171 -12.18 -17.59 -10.49
CA ALA A 171 -11.30 -18.18 -9.49
C ALA A 171 -12.10 -18.96 -8.45
N GLU A 172 -11.74 -20.22 -8.28
CA GLU A 172 -12.29 -21.11 -7.27
C GLU A 172 -11.18 -21.51 -6.29
N MET A 173 -11.54 -21.58 -5.01
CA MET A 173 -10.63 -22.00 -3.94
C MET A 173 -10.08 -23.41 -4.25
N GLY A 174 -8.76 -23.58 -4.13
CA GLY A 174 -8.06 -24.83 -4.43
C GLY A 174 -7.74 -25.07 -5.91
N LYS A 175 -8.32 -24.31 -6.84
CA LYS A 175 -8.20 -24.56 -8.29
C LYS A 175 -7.37 -23.52 -9.03
N VAL A 176 -7.06 -22.39 -8.41
CA VAL A 176 -6.25 -21.34 -9.05
C VAL A 176 -4.84 -21.85 -9.29
N VAL A 177 -4.41 -21.84 -10.55
CA VAL A 177 -3.02 -22.06 -10.97
C VAL A 177 -2.48 -20.79 -11.61
N VAL A 178 -1.38 -20.28 -11.08
CA VAL A 178 -0.64 -19.09 -11.54
C VAL A 178 0.82 -19.45 -11.81
N ARG A 179 1.56 -18.59 -12.50
CA ARG A 179 2.98 -18.82 -12.78
C ARG A 179 3.82 -17.55 -12.73
N PHE A 180 5.06 -17.71 -12.27
CA PHE A 180 6.13 -16.72 -12.43
C PHE A 180 7.11 -17.23 -13.50
N PRO A 181 7.10 -16.64 -14.72
CA PRO A 181 7.91 -17.13 -15.83
C PRO A 181 9.11 -16.21 -16.17
N PRO A 182 10.20 -16.16 -15.38
CA PRO A 182 11.35 -15.32 -15.72
C PRO A 182 12.22 -15.91 -16.84
N GLU A 183 12.80 -15.04 -17.66
CA GLU A 183 13.91 -15.37 -18.57
C GLU A 183 15.23 -15.30 -17.80
N ALA A 184 16.09 -16.34 -17.94
CA ALA A 184 17.40 -16.43 -17.30
C ALA A 184 18.47 -15.54 -17.97
N SER A 185 18.13 -14.25 -18.17
CA SER A 185 18.94 -13.26 -18.89
C SER A 185 19.54 -12.18 -17.98
N GLY A 186 19.47 -12.36 -16.66
CA GLY A 186 20.05 -11.43 -15.68
C GLY A 186 19.39 -11.50 -14.31
N TYR A 187 19.94 -10.76 -13.35
CA TYR A 187 19.47 -10.69 -11.96
C TYR A 187 18.03 -10.20 -11.83
N LEU A 188 17.32 -10.68 -10.79
CA LEU A 188 16.01 -10.16 -10.48
C LEU A 188 16.11 -8.76 -9.86
N HIS A 189 15.08 -7.95 -10.12
CA HIS A 189 14.94 -6.61 -9.58
C HIS A 189 13.57 -6.43 -8.98
N ILE A 190 13.32 -5.33 -8.29
CA ILE A 190 12.07 -5.11 -7.56
C ILE A 190 10.81 -5.23 -8.44
N GLY A 191 10.91 -4.91 -9.73
CA GLY A 191 9.84 -5.20 -10.70
C GLY A 191 9.52 -6.70 -10.88
N HIS A 192 10.52 -7.58 -10.88
CA HIS A 192 10.33 -9.03 -10.88
C HIS A 192 9.82 -9.51 -9.54
N ALA A 193 10.31 -8.94 -8.42
CA ALA A 193 9.80 -9.25 -7.09
C ALA A 193 8.29 -8.96 -6.99
N LYS A 194 7.80 -7.85 -7.57
CA LYS A 194 6.36 -7.57 -7.70
C LYS A 194 5.62 -8.71 -8.42
N ALA A 195 6.12 -9.14 -9.57
CA ALA A 195 5.48 -10.21 -10.33
C ALA A 195 5.44 -11.51 -9.53
N ALA A 196 6.55 -11.91 -8.93
CA ALA A 196 6.67 -13.17 -8.23
C ALA A 196 5.85 -13.21 -6.94
N LEU A 197 5.92 -12.15 -6.12
CA LEU A 197 5.13 -12.02 -4.89
C LEU A 197 3.63 -11.86 -5.15
N LEU A 198 3.23 -11.21 -6.25
CA LEU A 198 1.82 -11.14 -6.62
C LEU A 198 1.27 -12.53 -7.03
N ASN A 199 2.03 -13.32 -7.79
CA ASN A 199 1.64 -14.69 -8.10
C ASN A 199 1.56 -15.55 -6.82
N GLN A 200 2.56 -15.48 -5.93
CA GLN A 200 2.51 -16.18 -4.64
C GLN A 200 1.33 -15.72 -3.77
N HIS A 201 0.98 -14.43 -3.78
CA HIS A 201 -0.18 -13.94 -3.06
C HIS A 201 -1.46 -14.64 -3.52
N TYR A 202 -1.69 -14.77 -4.83
CA TYR A 202 -2.87 -15.48 -5.33
C TYR A 202 -2.84 -16.99 -5.07
N GLN A 203 -1.66 -17.63 -5.15
CA GLN A 203 -1.48 -19.02 -4.73
C GLN A 203 -1.92 -19.21 -3.27
N VAL A 204 -1.43 -18.38 -2.35
CA VAL A 204 -1.76 -18.49 -0.92
C VAL A 204 -3.23 -18.15 -0.64
N THR A 205 -3.73 -17.03 -1.18
CA THR A 205 -5.09 -16.54 -0.95
C THR A 205 -6.15 -17.53 -1.45
N PHE A 206 -5.92 -18.16 -2.60
CA PHE A 206 -6.85 -19.13 -3.18
C PHE A 206 -6.50 -20.59 -2.88
N LYS A 207 -5.53 -20.87 -1.99
CA LYS A 207 -4.99 -22.22 -1.76
C LYS A 207 -4.68 -22.97 -3.07
N GLY A 208 -4.19 -22.21 -4.04
CA GLY A 208 -3.91 -22.64 -5.40
C GLY A 208 -2.48 -23.16 -5.57
N LYS A 209 -2.00 -23.16 -6.81
CA LYS A 209 -0.65 -23.56 -7.18
C LYS A 209 0.13 -22.44 -7.86
N LEU A 210 1.41 -22.34 -7.55
CA LEU A 210 2.38 -21.47 -8.20
C LEU A 210 3.40 -22.30 -8.98
N ILE A 211 3.46 -22.07 -10.29
CA ILE A 211 4.49 -22.65 -11.16
C ILE A 211 5.64 -21.65 -11.30
N MET A 212 6.86 -22.08 -11.03
CA MET A 212 8.07 -21.36 -11.40
C MET A 212 8.55 -21.93 -12.74
N ARG A 213 8.48 -21.11 -13.80
CA ARG A 213 8.84 -21.55 -15.14
C ARG A 213 10.01 -20.75 -15.68
N PHE A 214 11.12 -21.39 -16.02
CA PHE A 214 12.13 -20.69 -16.81
C PHE A 214 11.64 -20.58 -18.25
N ASP A 215 11.47 -19.35 -18.73
CA ASP A 215 11.05 -19.10 -20.10
C ASP A 215 12.26 -19.08 -21.04
N ASP A 216 12.81 -20.27 -21.25
CA ASP A 216 14.07 -20.55 -21.90
C ASP A 216 13.91 -20.75 -23.42
N THR A 217 13.34 -19.75 -24.11
CA THR A 217 13.10 -19.84 -25.56
C THR A 217 14.21 -19.21 -26.41
N ASN A 218 15.20 -18.55 -25.81
CA ASN A 218 16.21 -17.78 -26.51
C ASN A 218 17.65 -18.13 -26.07
N PRO A 219 18.31 -19.07 -26.77
CA PRO A 219 19.58 -19.66 -26.33
C PRO A 219 20.75 -18.66 -26.22
N GLU A 220 20.70 -17.52 -26.91
CA GLU A 220 21.77 -16.50 -26.86
C GLU A 220 21.77 -15.65 -25.58
N LYS A 221 20.62 -15.52 -24.91
CA LYS A 221 20.47 -14.64 -23.75
C LYS A 221 20.52 -15.39 -22.43
N GLU A 222 20.30 -16.70 -22.47
CA GLU A 222 20.24 -17.54 -21.29
C GLU A 222 21.64 -17.99 -20.88
N LYS A 223 21.90 -17.95 -19.58
CA LYS A 223 23.13 -18.49 -18.99
C LYS A 223 22.76 -19.28 -17.75
N GLU A 224 23.41 -20.43 -17.56
CA GLU A 224 23.23 -21.31 -16.41
C GLU A 224 23.47 -20.56 -15.08
N ASP A 225 24.47 -19.67 -15.05
CA ASP A 225 24.77 -18.82 -13.89
C ASP A 225 23.55 -17.98 -13.44
N PHE A 226 22.76 -17.47 -14.39
CA PHE A 226 21.59 -16.65 -14.07
C PHE A 226 20.43 -17.50 -13.54
N GLU A 227 20.27 -18.75 -13.97
CA GLU A 227 19.24 -19.64 -13.42
C GLU A 227 19.49 -19.86 -11.92
N LYS A 228 20.73 -20.20 -11.54
CA LYS A 228 21.11 -20.39 -10.15
C LYS A 228 20.86 -19.13 -9.32
N VAL A 229 21.27 -17.97 -9.83
CA VAL A 229 21.06 -16.67 -9.17
C VAL A 229 19.57 -16.36 -8.98
N ILE A 230 18.74 -16.65 -9.99
CA ILE A 230 17.29 -16.42 -9.92
C ILE A 230 16.65 -17.34 -8.86
N LEU A 231 17.05 -18.61 -8.79
CA LEU A 231 16.56 -19.53 -7.76
C LEU A 231 16.93 -19.06 -6.35
N GLU A 232 18.17 -18.60 -6.16
CA GLU A 232 18.62 -17.98 -4.91
C GLU A 232 17.80 -16.72 -4.58
N ASP A 233 17.53 -15.84 -5.55
CA ASP A 233 16.73 -14.63 -5.35
C ASP A 233 15.27 -14.95 -4.98
N VAL A 234 14.69 -15.98 -5.61
CA VAL A 234 13.33 -16.49 -5.29
C VAL A 234 13.28 -17.04 -3.87
N ALA A 235 14.31 -17.78 -3.45
CA ALA A 235 14.44 -18.27 -2.07
C ALA A 235 14.62 -17.11 -1.07
N MET A 236 15.45 -16.11 -1.38
CA MET A 236 15.61 -14.90 -0.57
C MET A 236 14.29 -14.14 -0.38
N LEU A 237 13.43 -14.13 -1.40
CA LEU A 237 12.08 -13.54 -1.34
C LEU A 237 11.05 -14.42 -0.61
N GLN A 238 11.45 -15.58 -0.10
CA GLN A 238 10.56 -16.56 0.56
C GLN A 238 9.37 -16.94 -0.32
N ILE A 239 9.65 -17.13 -1.62
CA ILE A 239 8.68 -17.63 -2.58
C ILE A 239 8.81 -19.14 -2.63
N HIS A 240 7.67 -19.82 -2.54
CA HIS A 240 7.60 -21.29 -2.52
C HIS A 240 6.74 -21.78 -3.69
N PRO A 241 7.35 -22.02 -4.86
CA PRO A 241 6.67 -22.64 -5.99
C PRO A 241 6.28 -24.09 -5.69
N ASP A 242 5.13 -24.52 -6.18
CA ASP A 242 4.67 -25.91 -6.11
C ASP A 242 5.27 -26.78 -7.21
N GLN A 243 5.66 -26.16 -8.32
CA GLN A 243 6.20 -26.85 -9.50
C GLN A 243 7.30 -26.01 -10.14
N PHE A 244 8.30 -26.70 -10.70
CA PHE A 244 9.37 -26.12 -11.49
C PHE A 244 9.31 -26.72 -12.90
N THR A 245 9.24 -25.85 -13.91
CA THR A 245 9.18 -26.27 -15.31
C THR A 245 10.05 -25.37 -16.18
N TYR A 246 10.33 -25.84 -17.39
CA TYR A 246 11.07 -25.08 -18.40
C TYR A 246 10.26 -25.09 -19.69
N THR A 247 10.25 -23.98 -20.42
CA THR A 247 9.58 -23.92 -21.72
C THR A 247 10.21 -24.94 -22.69
N SER A 248 11.51 -25.20 -22.58
CA SER A 248 12.25 -26.17 -23.37
C SER A 248 11.81 -27.63 -23.18
N ASP A 249 11.26 -27.98 -22.01
CA ASP A 249 10.67 -29.31 -21.77
C ASP A 249 9.47 -29.56 -22.74
N HIS A 250 8.84 -28.49 -23.24
CA HIS A 250 7.69 -28.54 -24.14
C HIS A 250 8.05 -28.36 -25.62
N PHE A 251 9.32 -28.17 -25.99
CA PHE A 251 9.72 -27.94 -27.40
C PHE A 251 9.20 -28.98 -28.39
N PRO A 252 9.23 -30.31 -28.11
CA PRO A 252 8.65 -31.29 -29.02
C PRO A 252 7.17 -31.04 -29.32
N THR A 253 6.40 -30.70 -28.28
CA THR A 253 4.97 -30.44 -28.38
C THR A 253 4.69 -29.13 -29.12
N ILE A 254 5.45 -28.07 -28.82
CA ILE A 254 5.33 -26.77 -29.49
C ILE A 254 5.67 -26.91 -30.98
N MET A 255 6.68 -27.70 -31.33
CA MET A 255 7.07 -27.96 -32.71
C MET A 255 5.97 -28.71 -33.48
N ARG A 256 5.35 -29.72 -32.86
CA ARG A 256 4.21 -30.44 -33.45
C ARG A 256 3.03 -29.48 -33.73
N PHE A 257 2.75 -28.54 -32.82
CA PHE A 257 1.73 -27.53 -33.06
C PHE A 257 2.10 -26.56 -34.18
N ALA A 258 3.38 -26.22 -34.32
CA ALA A 258 3.85 -25.41 -35.44
C ALA A 258 3.60 -26.12 -36.79
N GLU A 259 3.95 -27.41 -36.87
CA GLU A 259 3.71 -28.24 -38.06
C GLU A 259 2.22 -28.40 -38.37
N GLN A 260 1.37 -28.52 -37.34
CA GLN A 260 -0.08 -28.48 -37.51
C GLN A 260 -0.57 -27.16 -38.15
N LEU A 261 -0.06 -26.00 -37.70
CA LEU A 261 -0.43 -24.71 -38.27
C LEU A 261 0.02 -24.57 -39.73
N LEU A 262 1.19 -25.09 -40.09
CA LEU A 262 1.65 -25.13 -41.48
C LEU A 262 0.74 -26.01 -42.35
N ALA A 263 0.39 -27.21 -41.86
CA ALA A 263 -0.50 -28.13 -42.56
C ALA A 263 -1.91 -27.57 -42.76
N GLU A 264 -2.43 -26.83 -41.77
CA GLU A 264 -3.74 -26.16 -41.85
C GLU A 264 -3.71 -24.82 -42.62
N GLY A 265 -2.55 -24.43 -43.17
CA GLY A 265 -2.38 -23.17 -43.91
C GLY A 265 -2.49 -21.90 -43.05
N LYS A 266 -2.44 -22.04 -41.73
CA LYS A 266 -2.50 -20.95 -40.72
C LYS A 266 -1.13 -20.36 -40.39
N ALA A 267 -0.06 -20.90 -40.97
CA ALA A 267 1.28 -20.37 -40.89
C ALA A 267 2.01 -20.60 -42.22
N TYR A 268 3.11 -19.89 -42.42
CA TYR A 268 3.98 -20.03 -43.59
C TYR A 268 5.44 -19.73 -43.21
N ILE A 269 6.38 -20.17 -44.05
CA ILE A 269 7.81 -19.85 -43.88
C ILE A 269 8.15 -18.64 -44.75
N ASP A 270 8.79 -17.66 -44.14
CA ASP A 270 9.12 -16.38 -44.74
C ASP A 270 10.65 -16.20 -44.74
N ASN A 271 11.23 -15.98 -45.92
CA ASN A 271 12.64 -15.66 -46.12
C ASN A 271 12.87 -14.17 -46.41
N THR A 272 11.84 -13.32 -46.28
CA THR A 272 11.99 -11.88 -46.41
C THR A 272 12.97 -11.35 -45.34
N PRO A 273 13.98 -10.54 -45.72
CA PRO A 273 14.94 -9.96 -44.78
C PRO A 273 14.25 -9.16 -43.65
N PRO A 274 14.77 -9.16 -42.41
CA PRO A 274 14.10 -8.55 -41.25
C PRO A 274 13.68 -7.08 -41.42
N GLU A 275 14.54 -6.24 -42.02
CA GLU A 275 14.22 -4.82 -42.25
C GLU A 275 13.10 -4.64 -43.28
N GLN A 276 13.11 -5.43 -44.35
CA GLN A 276 12.04 -5.42 -45.34
C GLN A 276 10.73 -5.92 -44.74
N MET A 277 10.77 -7.01 -43.96
CA MET A 277 9.61 -7.56 -43.26
C MET A 277 8.98 -6.54 -42.30
N LYS A 278 9.80 -5.74 -41.62
CA LYS A 278 9.33 -4.63 -40.78
C LYS A 278 8.60 -3.57 -41.61
N GLN A 279 9.18 -3.14 -42.73
CA GLN A 279 8.58 -2.17 -43.65
C GLN A 279 7.25 -2.69 -44.21
N GLU A 280 7.20 -3.94 -44.66
CA GLU A 280 5.99 -4.60 -45.16
C GLU A 280 4.88 -4.63 -44.08
N ARG A 281 5.22 -4.93 -42.83
CA ARG A 281 4.28 -4.90 -41.70
C ARG A 281 3.79 -3.48 -41.37
N GLU A 282 4.64 -2.47 -41.49
CA GLU A 282 4.26 -1.07 -41.31
C GLU A 282 3.33 -0.58 -42.43
N GLN A 283 3.63 -0.98 -43.68
CA GLN A 283 2.87 -0.66 -44.88
C GLN A 283 1.63 -1.56 -45.10
N ARG A 284 1.44 -2.59 -44.27
CA ARG A 284 0.35 -3.57 -44.37
C ARG A 284 0.35 -4.35 -45.69
N VAL A 285 1.55 -4.64 -46.22
CA VAL A 285 1.77 -5.40 -47.46
C VAL A 285 2.05 -6.85 -47.11
N GLU A 286 1.43 -7.79 -47.81
CA GLU A 286 1.67 -9.22 -47.61
C GLU A 286 3.05 -9.62 -48.15
N SER A 287 3.78 -10.49 -47.43
CA SER A 287 5.03 -11.08 -47.93
C SER A 287 4.75 -11.93 -49.17
N GLN A 288 5.69 -11.96 -50.10
CA GLN A 288 5.64 -12.83 -51.27
C GLN A 288 5.52 -14.31 -50.89
N CYS A 289 6.06 -14.71 -49.73
CA CYS A 289 6.01 -16.07 -49.23
C CYS A 289 4.66 -16.44 -48.58
N ARG A 290 3.76 -15.47 -48.34
CA ARG A 290 2.52 -15.69 -47.58
C ARG A 290 1.61 -16.73 -48.23
N ASN A 291 1.61 -16.80 -49.56
CA ASN A 291 0.77 -17.69 -50.36
C ASN A 291 1.52 -18.93 -50.90
N ASN A 292 2.69 -19.25 -50.33
CA ASN A 292 3.39 -20.51 -50.61
C ASN A 292 2.49 -21.72 -50.35
N THR A 293 2.66 -22.80 -51.13
CA THR A 293 1.95 -24.05 -50.89
C THR A 293 2.41 -24.72 -49.60
N VAL A 294 1.63 -25.66 -49.08
CA VAL A 294 1.98 -26.41 -47.86
C VAL A 294 3.30 -27.16 -48.05
N GLU A 295 3.50 -27.78 -49.21
CA GLU A 295 4.71 -28.55 -49.54
C GLU A 295 5.95 -27.66 -49.57
N GLN A 296 5.85 -26.47 -50.16
CA GLN A 296 6.94 -25.50 -50.19
C GLN A 296 7.29 -25.03 -48.77
N ASN A 297 6.29 -24.70 -47.96
CA ASN A 297 6.51 -24.32 -46.56
C ASN A 297 7.16 -25.45 -45.75
N MET A 298 6.73 -26.71 -45.93
CA MET A 298 7.32 -27.86 -45.24
C MET A 298 8.76 -28.14 -45.67
N LYS A 299 9.10 -27.91 -46.95
CA LYS A 299 10.48 -27.98 -47.43
C LYS A 299 11.35 -26.92 -46.76
N MET A 300 10.93 -25.65 -46.76
CA MET A 300 11.66 -24.57 -46.11
C MET A 300 11.77 -24.77 -44.59
N TRP A 301 10.72 -25.31 -43.95
CA TRP A 301 10.74 -25.68 -42.53
C TRP A 301 11.77 -26.77 -42.22
N SER A 302 11.94 -27.74 -43.12
CA SER A 302 12.96 -28.78 -42.97
C SER A 302 14.38 -28.22 -43.05
N GLU A 303 14.63 -27.25 -43.95
CA GLU A 303 15.88 -26.48 -44.01
C GLU A 303 16.14 -25.70 -42.71
N MET A 304 15.11 -25.04 -42.16
CA MET A 304 15.19 -24.37 -40.87
C MET A 304 15.56 -25.34 -39.73
N LYS A 305 14.88 -26.49 -39.64
CA LYS A 305 15.17 -27.51 -38.61
C LYS A 305 16.59 -28.08 -38.72
N ALA A 306 17.09 -28.23 -39.95
CA ALA A 306 18.46 -28.67 -40.21
C ALA A 306 19.51 -27.56 -39.92
N GLY A 307 19.09 -26.30 -39.80
CA GLY A 307 19.97 -25.17 -39.53
C GLY A 307 20.89 -24.82 -40.70
N THR A 308 20.46 -25.08 -41.94
CA THR A 308 21.25 -24.76 -43.14
C THR A 308 21.42 -23.25 -43.31
N GLU A 309 22.33 -22.81 -44.19
CA GLU A 309 22.51 -21.38 -44.47
C GLU A 309 21.20 -20.73 -44.94
N PHE A 310 20.44 -21.43 -45.77
CA PHE A 310 19.11 -20.98 -46.19
C PHE A 310 18.09 -21.01 -45.04
N GLY A 311 18.08 -22.07 -44.22
CA GLY A 311 17.22 -22.14 -43.04
C GLY A 311 17.42 -20.97 -42.08
N GLN A 312 18.66 -20.49 -41.92
CA GLN A 312 19.00 -19.36 -41.06
C GLN A 312 18.47 -18.01 -41.55
N THR A 313 18.18 -17.86 -42.84
CA THR A 313 17.54 -16.64 -43.38
C THR A 313 16.02 -16.67 -43.24
N CYS A 314 15.45 -17.82 -42.87
CA CYS A 314 14.02 -18.05 -42.78
C CYS A 314 13.47 -17.89 -41.36
N CYS A 315 12.20 -17.52 -41.27
CA CYS A 315 11.40 -17.59 -40.04
C CYS A 315 10.00 -18.15 -40.34
N MET A 316 9.33 -18.70 -39.33
CA MET A 316 7.94 -19.09 -39.47
C MET A 316 7.05 -17.95 -38.99
N ARG A 317 6.03 -17.60 -39.76
CA ARG A 317 5.05 -16.55 -39.40
C ARG A 317 3.64 -17.12 -39.36
N ALA A 318 2.84 -16.61 -38.44
CA ALA A 318 1.40 -16.87 -38.44
C ALA A 318 0.75 -16.20 -39.65
N LYS A 319 -0.31 -16.80 -40.18
CA LYS A 319 -1.16 -16.21 -41.22
C LYS A 319 -2.45 -15.73 -40.56
N ILE A 320 -2.50 -14.45 -40.22
CA ILE A 320 -3.59 -13.82 -39.47
C ILE A 320 -4.22 -12.72 -40.34
N ASP A 321 -3.85 -11.46 -40.13
CA ASP A 321 -4.40 -10.32 -40.87
C ASP A 321 -3.37 -9.18 -40.96
N MET A 322 -2.78 -9.02 -42.14
CA MET A 322 -1.84 -7.92 -42.42
C MET A 322 -2.52 -6.54 -42.41
N LYS A 323 -3.85 -6.47 -42.56
CA LYS A 323 -4.60 -5.21 -42.53
C LYS A 323 -5.03 -4.80 -41.13
N SER A 324 -4.81 -5.64 -40.11
CA SER A 324 -5.23 -5.36 -38.73
C SER A 324 -4.69 -4.04 -38.19
N ASN A 325 -5.53 -3.32 -37.46
CA ASN A 325 -5.11 -2.13 -36.73
C ASN A 325 -4.19 -2.47 -35.57
N ASN A 326 -4.30 -3.67 -35.01
CA ASN A 326 -3.35 -4.20 -34.03
C ASN A 326 -2.10 -4.73 -34.74
N GLY A 327 -0.97 -4.05 -34.57
CA GLY A 327 0.30 -4.44 -35.19
C GLY A 327 0.80 -5.83 -34.79
N CYS A 328 0.40 -6.33 -33.60
CA CYS A 328 0.75 -7.67 -33.12
C CYS A 328 0.05 -8.78 -33.91
N MET A 329 -1.08 -8.46 -34.56
CA MET A 329 -1.86 -9.41 -35.39
C MET A 329 -1.41 -9.45 -36.86
N ARG A 330 -0.45 -8.60 -37.25
CA ARG A 330 0.11 -8.57 -38.61
C ARG A 330 1.17 -9.64 -38.80
N ASP A 331 0.70 -10.86 -39.04
CA ASP A 331 1.47 -12.08 -39.30
C ASP A 331 2.73 -12.16 -38.43
N PRO A 332 2.58 -12.27 -37.10
CA PRO A 332 3.72 -12.31 -36.19
C PRO A 332 4.58 -13.56 -36.37
N THR A 333 5.88 -13.43 -36.10
CA THR A 333 6.83 -14.54 -36.12
C THR A 333 6.55 -15.53 -34.98
N LEU A 334 6.46 -16.81 -35.32
CA LEU A 334 6.24 -17.93 -34.40
C LEU A 334 7.52 -18.71 -34.10
N TYR A 335 8.39 -18.89 -35.08
CA TYR A 335 9.68 -19.57 -34.94
C TYR A 335 10.80 -18.83 -35.66
N ARG A 336 12.01 -18.92 -35.11
CA ARG A 336 13.25 -18.40 -35.68
C ARG A 336 14.31 -19.49 -35.73
N CYS A 337 15.17 -19.46 -36.74
CA CYS A 337 16.33 -20.35 -36.84
C CYS A 337 17.54 -19.70 -36.16
N LYS A 338 18.19 -20.43 -35.24
CA LYS A 338 19.42 -20.04 -34.57
C LYS A 338 20.29 -21.28 -34.35
N ASN A 339 21.53 -21.25 -34.81
CA ASN A 339 22.45 -22.39 -34.64
C ASN A 339 23.17 -22.40 -33.26
N THR A 340 22.87 -21.42 -32.40
CA THR A 340 23.40 -21.35 -31.04
C THR A 340 22.92 -22.54 -30.20
N SER A 341 23.84 -23.14 -29.44
CA SER A 341 23.52 -24.20 -28.48
C SER A 341 22.64 -23.67 -27.36
N HIS A 342 21.61 -24.43 -27.00
CA HIS A 342 20.76 -24.12 -25.85
C HIS A 342 21.43 -24.60 -24.55
N PRO A 343 21.35 -23.86 -23.43
CA PRO A 343 21.95 -24.28 -22.16
C PRO A 343 21.51 -25.68 -21.71
N ARG A 344 20.21 -25.96 -21.81
CA ARG A 344 19.62 -27.26 -21.46
C ARG A 344 19.56 -28.31 -22.57
N THR A 345 19.01 -27.98 -23.73
CA THR A 345 18.80 -28.97 -24.81
C THR A 345 20.01 -29.13 -25.74
N GLY A 346 21.11 -28.42 -25.45
CA GLY A 346 22.33 -28.44 -26.26
C GLY A 346 22.06 -28.11 -27.72
N ASN A 347 22.57 -28.96 -28.60
CA ASN A 347 22.47 -28.82 -30.05
C ASN A 347 21.27 -29.56 -30.69
N THR A 348 20.34 -30.06 -29.87
CA THR A 348 19.18 -30.85 -30.35
C THR A 348 18.29 -30.06 -31.30
N TYR A 349 18.16 -28.75 -31.09
CA TYR A 349 17.28 -27.88 -31.87
C TYR A 349 18.08 -26.76 -32.55
N ARG A 350 17.67 -26.42 -33.77
CA ARG A 350 18.13 -25.24 -34.54
C ARG A 350 17.05 -24.19 -34.72
N VAL A 351 15.81 -24.52 -34.38
CA VAL A 351 14.67 -23.63 -34.44
C VAL A 351 14.08 -23.45 -33.05
N TYR A 352 13.80 -22.20 -32.70
CA TYR A 352 13.30 -21.84 -31.37
C TYR A 352 12.01 -21.04 -31.48
N PRO A 353 10.98 -21.37 -30.69
CA PRO A 353 9.72 -20.64 -30.72
C PRO A 353 9.92 -19.22 -30.17
N THR A 354 9.08 -18.29 -30.62
CA THR A 354 8.98 -16.97 -29.99
C THR A 354 8.17 -17.05 -28.69
N TYR A 355 8.42 -16.12 -27.77
CA TYR A 355 7.65 -15.99 -26.52
C TYR A 355 6.14 -15.99 -26.79
N ASP A 356 5.69 -15.22 -27.78
CA ASP A 356 4.26 -15.09 -28.10
C ASP A 356 3.64 -16.38 -28.65
N PHE A 357 4.43 -17.31 -29.18
CA PHE A 357 3.95 -18.62 -29.61
C PHE A 357 4.02 -19.66 -28.48
N ALA A 358 5.13 -19.71 -27.75
CA ALA A 358 5.35 -20.71 -26.70
C ALA A 358 4.46 -20.48 -25.46
N CYS A 359 4.39 -19.23 -24.98
CA CYS A 359 3.70 -18.86 -23.74
C CYS A 359 2.22 -19.34 -23.69
N PRO A 360 1.35 -19.08 -24.70
CA PRO A 360 -0.03 -19.57 -24.66
C PRO A 360 -0.13 -21.10 -24.66
N ILE A 361 0.74 -21.79 -25.39
CA ILE A 361 0.75 -23.26 -25.47
C ILE A 361 1.09 -23.83 -24.10
N VAL A 362 2.20 -23.38 -23.52
CA VAL A 362 2.70 -23.91 -22.25
C VAL A 362 1.76 -23.54 -21.10
N ASP A 363 1.22 -22.32 -21.06
CA ASP A 363 0.20 -21.94 -20.07
C ASP A 363 -1.03 -22.85 -20.15
N SER A 364 -1.49 -23.19 -21.35
CA SER A 364 -2.59 -24.14 -21.52
C SER A 364 -2.22 -25.53 -20.98
N LEU A 365 -1.08 -26.08 -21.39
CA LEU A 365 -0.62 -27.43 -21.06
C LEU A 365 -0.35 -27.63 -19.56
N GLU A 366 0.26 -26.63 -18.91
CA GLU A 366 0.59 -26.68 -17.48
C GLU A 366 -0.62 -26.43 -16.56
N GLY A 367 -1.82 -26.22 -17.14
CA GLY A 367 -3.03 -26.01 -16.34
C GLY A 367 -3.14 -24.61 -15.74
N VAL A 368 -2.32 -23.63 -16.17
CA VAL A 368 -2.40 -22.23 -15.72
C VAL A 368 -3.83 -21.72 -15.92
N THR A 369 -4.46 -21.26 -14.85
CA THR A 369 -5.82 -20.71 -14.90
C THR A 369 -5.80 -19.20 -15.14
N HIS A 370 -4.84 -18.52 -14.51
CA HIS A 370 -4.71 -17.06 -14.52
C HIS A 370 -3.28 -16.69 -14.89
N ALA A 371 -3.12 -16.25 -16.13
CA ALA A 371 -1.89 -15.74 -16.69
C ALA A 371 -1.68 -14.27 -16.27
N LEU A 372 -1.08 -14.05 -15.10
CA LEU A 372 -0.74 -12.70 -14.65
C LEU A 372 0.38 -12.12 -15.52
N ARG A 373 0.19 -10.91 -16.07
CA ARG A 373 1.21 -10.21 -16.86
C ARG A 373 1.11 -8.70 -16.73
N THR A 374 2.15 -8.01 -17.17
CA THR A 374 2.18 -6.55 -17.16
C THR A 374 1.35 -5.96 -18.33
N THR A 375 0.76 -4.78 -18.13
CA THR A 375 -0.08 -4.07 -19.13
C THR A 375 0.64 -3.72 -20.44
N GLU A 376 1.96 -3.85 -20.51
CA GLU A 376 2.73 -3.66 -21.74
C GLU A 376 2.50 -4.76 -22.79
N TYR A 377 1.91 -5.89 -22.36
CA TYR A 377 1.55 -6.99 -23.24
C TYR A 377 0.10 -6.91 -23.74
N HIS A 378 -0.65 -5.86 -23.40
CA HIS A 378 -2.07 -5.72 -23.72
C HIS A 378 -2.38 -5.96 -25.20
N ASP A 379 -1.64 -5.32 -26.10
CA ASP A 379 -1.83 -5.47 -27.55
C ASP A 379 -1.57 -6.92 -28.04
N ARG A 380 -0.88 -7.73 -27.23
CA ARG A 380 -0.61 -9.15 -27.51
C ARG A 380 -1.66 -10.09 -26.90
N ASP A 381 -2.66 -9.60 -26.18
CA ASP A 381 -3.73 -10.43 -25.61
C ASP A 381 -4.49 -11.14 -26.74
N GLU A 382 -4.77 -10.40 -27.81
CA GLU A 382 -5.45 -10.90 -29.01
C GLU A 382 -4.63 -11.99 -29.70
N GLN A 383 -3.32 -11.78 -29.84
CA GLN A 383 -2.39 -12.76 -30.40
C GLN A 383 -2.33 -14.04 -29.55
N PHE A 384 -2.28 -13.89 -28.23
CA PHE A 384 -2.28 -15.01 -27.29
C PHE A 384 -3.53 -15.88 -27.48
N TYR A 385 -4.72 -15.27 -27.53
CA TYR A 385 -5.97 -16.02 -27.73
C TYR A 385 -6.13 -16.55 -29.16
N TRP A 386 -5.54 -15.91 -30.17
CA TRP A 386 -5.48 -16.46 -31.51
C TRP A 386 -4.75 -17.81 -31.53
N VAL A 387 -3.59 -17.92 -30.87
CA VAL A 387 -2.84 -19.19 -30.77
C VAL A 387 -3.68 -20.26 -30.06
N ILE A 388 -4.31 -19.92 -28.95
CA ILE A 388 -5.20 -20.84 -28.21
C ILE A 388 -6.33 -21.36 -29.11
N ASN A 389 -7.02 -20.47 -29.81
CA ASN A 389 -8.15 -20.84 -30.68
C ASN A 389 -7.69 -21.63 -31.91
N ALA A 390 -6.60 -21.21 -32.54
CA ALA A 390 -6.06 -21.85 -33.73
C ALA A 390 -5.66 -23.30 -33.47
N LEU A 391 -5.11 -23.58 -32.30
CA LEU A 391 -4.67 -24.90 -31.83
C LEU A 391 -5.71 -25.66 -31.01
N ARG A 392 -6.90 -25.08 -30.77
CA ARG A 392 -8.00 -25.67 -29.99
C ARG A 392 -7.57 -26.06 -28.57
N LEU A 393 -6.81 -25.18 -27.91
CA LEU A 393 -6.25 -25.38 -26.58
C LEU A 393 -7.18 -24.85 -25.47
N ARG A 394 -6.90 -25.25 -24.23
CA ARG A 394 -7.61 -24.72 -23.05
C ARG A 394 -7.28 -23.24 -22.89
N LYS A 395 -8.30 -22.42 -22.62
CA LYS A 395 -8.17 -20.97 -22.52
C LYS A 395 -7.86 -20.51 -21.08
N PRO A 396 -6.63 -20.09 -20.74
CA PRO A 396 -6.36 -19.41 -19.48
C PRO A 396 -6.90 -17.97 -19.52
N TYR A 397 -7.23 -17.41 -18.35
CA TYR A 397 -7.57 -16.00 -18.22
C TYR A 397 -6.30 -15.16 -18.15
N ILE A 398 -6.15 -14.18 -19.03
CA ILE A 398 -5.11 -13.15 -18.88
C ILE A 398 -5.56 -12.13 -17.84
N TRP A 399 -4.68 -11.83 -16.90
CA TRP A 399 -4.90 -10.76 -15.94
C TRP A 399 -3.74 -9.77 -15.92
N GLU A 400 -4.05 -8.51 -16.23
CA GLU A 400 -3.05 -7.48 -16.37
C GLU A 400 -2.87 -6.65 -15.09
N TYR A 401 -1.62 -6.30 -14.80
CA TYR A 401 -1.25 -5.36 -13.75
C TYR A 401 -0.18 -4.38 -14.23
N ALA A 402 -0.11 -3.19 -13.64
CA ALA A 402 0.88 -2.20 -14.00
C ALA A 402 2.29 -2.64 -13.57
N ARG A 403 3.28 -2.41 -14.43
CA ARG A 403 4.70 -2.53 -14.05
C ARG A 403 5.01 -1.56 -12.89
N LEU A 404 5.90 -1.99 -11.99
CA LEU A 404 6.45 -1.11 -10.96
C LEU A 404 7.53 -0.21 -11.57
N ASN A 405 7.33 1.11 -11.51
CA ASN A 405 8.33 2.11 -11.85
C ASN A 405 8.68 2.90 -10.58
N LEU A 406 9.97 3.22 -10.41
CA LEU A 406 10.47 3.98 -9.27
C LEU A 406 11.25 5.20 -9.75
N ASN A 407 11.14 6.29 -8.99
CA ASN A 407 11.91 7.48 -9.25
C ASN A 407 13.39 7.30 -8.91
N ASN A 408 14.24 8.11 -9.53
CA ASN A 408 15.69 8.18 -9.29
C ASN A 408 16.41 6.83 -9.45
N THR A 409 15.88 5.94 -10.30
CA THR A 409 16.48 4.64 -10.60
C THR A 409 16.14 4.18 -12.02
N VAL A 410 16.78 3.11 -12.47
CA VAL A 410 16.51 2.44 -13.74
C VAL A 410 16.32 0.95 -13.51
N LEU A 411 15.29 0.35 -14.12
CA LEU A 411 15.02 -1.10 -14.02
C LEU A 411 15.44 -1.89 -15.27
N SER A 412 15.87 -1.20 -16.33
CA SER A 412 16.32 -1.84 -17.56
C SER A 412 17.61 -2.64 -17.30
N LYS A 413 17.58 -3.95 -17.56
CA LYS A 413 18.76 -4.83 -17.49
C LYS A 413 19.96 -4.24 -18.23
N ARG A 414 19.76 -3.73 -19.45
CA ARG A 414 20.82 -3.08 -20.25
C ARG A 414 21.49 -1.89 -19.54
N LYS A 415 20.68 -1.07 -18.86
CA LYS A 415 21.21 0.10 -18.13
C LYS A 415 21.91 -0.32 -16.84
N LEU A 416 21.40 -1.34 -16.14
CA LEU A 416 22.01 -1.88 -14.92
C LEU A 416 23.35 -2.58 -15.22
N THR A 417 23.44 -3.39 -16.27
CA THR A 417 24.69 -4.00 -16.73
C THR A 417 25.76 -2.94 -17.00
N TRP A 418 25.39 -1.84 -17.66
CA TRP A 418 26.31 -0.73 -17.91
C TRP A 418 26.87 -0.12 -16.62
N PHE A 419 26.07 0.06 -15.57
CA PHE A 419 26.57 0.59 -14.28
C PHE A 419 27.62 -0.33 -13.64
N VAL A 420 27.42 -1.65 -13.75
CA VAL A 420 28.37 -2.66 -13.24
C VAL A 420 29.65 -2.64 -14.07
N ASP A 421 29.53 -2.71 -15.41
CA ASP A 421 30.67 -2.76 -16.32
C ASP A 421 31.55 -1.50 -16.23
N GLN A 422 30.97 -0.35 -15.91
CA GLN A 422 31.69 0.91 -15.73
C GLN A 422 32.25 1.12 -14.32
N GLY A 423 31.99 0.22 -13.38
CA GLY A 423 32.49 0.31 -12.00
C GLY A 423 31.88 1.44 -11.17
N TYR A 424 30.69 1.96 -11.53
CA TYR A 424 29.97 2.94 -10.72
C TYR A 424 29.30 2.32 -9.49
N VAL A 425 29.20 0.99 -9.47
CA VAL A 425 28.69 0.17 -8.36
C VAL A 425 29.60 -1.01 -8.09
N ASP A 426 29.51 -1.57 -6.89
CA ASP A 426 30.37 -2.68 -6.45
C ASP A 426 29.99 -4.00 -7.15
N GLY A 427 28.74 -4.13 -7.58
CA GLY A 427 28.20 -5.33 -8.21
C GLY A 427 26.68 -5.31 -8.31
N TRP A 428 26.09 -6.47 -8.59
CA TRP A 428 24.63 -6.63 -8.72
C TRP A 428 23.89 -6.62 -7.38
N ASP A 429 24.59 -6.85 -6.28
CA ASP A 429 24.09 -6.79 -4.91
C ASP A 429 24.37 -5.43 -4.24
N ASP A 430 24.86 -4.43 -4.99
CA ASP A 430 25.11 -3.09 -4.45
C ASP A 430 23.83 -2.51 -3.81
N PRO A 431 23.88 -2.02 -2.56
CA PRO A 431 22.71 -1.46 -1.86
C PRO A 431 21.98 -0.33 -2.60
N ARG A 432 22.64 0.34 -3.55
CA ARG A 432 22.04 1.40 -4.38
C ARG A 432 21.25 0.85 -5.56
N PHE A 433 21.45 -0.41 -5.93
CA PHE A 433 20.75 -1.05 -7.04
C PHE A 433 19.32 -1.45 -6.68
N PRO A 434 18.38 -1.38 -7.64
CA PRO A 434 17.01 -1.83 -7.46
C PRO A 434 16.87 -3.36 -7.64
N THR A 435 17.98 -4.11 -7.63
CA THR A 435 17.99 -5.57 -7.68
C THR A 435 17.41 -6.14 -6.38
N VAL A 436 16.91 -7.37 -6.41
CA VAL A 436 16.42 -8.05 -5.19
C VAL A 436 17.53 -8.10 -4.14
N ARG A 437 18.73 -8.51 -4.54
CA ARG A 437 19.91 -8.56 -3.66
C ARG A 437 20.29 -7.20 -3.11
N GLY A 438 20.35 -6.17 -3.96
CA GLY A 438 20.71 -4.81 -3.54
C GLY A 438 19.74 -4.24 -2.51
N VAL A 439 18.43 -4.34 -2.75
CA VAL A 439 17.45 -3.80 -1.79
C VAL A 439 17.42 -4.59 -0.48
N LEU A 440 17.56 -5.93 -0.52
CA LEU A 440 17.62 -6.76 0.68
C LEU A 440 18.91 -6.50 1.48
N ARG A 441 20.07 -6.39 0.81
CA ARG A 441 21.34 -6.02 1.45
C ARG A 441 21.29 -4.63 2.08
N ARG A 442 20.56 -3.69 1.48
CA ARG A 442 20.29 -2.36 2.06
C ARG A 442 19.38 -2.40 3.30
N GLY A 443 18.75 -3.53 3.61
CA GLY A 443 17.89 -3.72 4.78
C GLY A 443 16.40 -3.70 4.49
N MET A 444 15.98 -3.86 3.22
CA MET A 444 14.59 -4.18 2.91
C MET A 444 14.26 -5.56 3.47
N THR A 445 13.16 -5.68 4.20
CA THR A 445 12.63 -6.98 4.65
C THR A 445 11.69 -7.54 3.59
N VAL A 446 11.67 -8.87 3.47
CA VAL A 446 10.73 -9.58 2.58
C VAL A 446 9.28 -9.26 2.95
N GLU A 447 9.00 -9.20 4.25
CA GLU A 447 7.67 -8.87 4.77
C GLU A 447 7.27 -7.43 4.43
N GLY A 448 8.18 -6.46 4.59
CA GLY A 448 7.94 -5.07 4.17
C GLY A 448 7.65 -4.95 2.68
N LEU A 449 8.37 -5.73 1.85
CA LEU A 449 8.15 -5.78 0.41
C LEU A 449 6.82 -6.45 0.04
N LYS A 450 6.45 -7.55 0.71
CA LYS A 450 5.15 -8.23 0.57
C LYS A 450 3.99 -7.28 0.89
N GLN A 451 4.07 -6.57 2.01
CA GLN A 451 3.07 -5.58 2.41
C GLN A 451 2.96 -4.44 1.41
N PHE A 452 4.08 -3.93 0.89
CA PHE A 452 4.07 -2.89 -0.15
C PHE A 452 3.39 -3.36 -1.44
N ILE A 453 3.72 -4.56 -1.92
CA ILE A 453 3.13 -5.11 -3.15
C ILE A 453 1.64 -5.39 -2.95
N ALA A 454 1.25 -5.89 -1.78
CA ALA A 454 -0.14 -6.10 -1.43
C ALA A 454 -0.93 -4.79 -1.35
N ALA A 455 -0.31 -3.72 -0.82
CA ALA A 455 -0.90 -2.38 -0.80
C ALA A 455 -1.12 -1.81 -2.20
N GLN A 456 -0.21 -2.11 -3.15
CA GLN A 456 -0.35 -1.68 -4.53
C GLN A 456 -1.48 -2.42 -5.27
N GLY A 457 -1.72 -3.69 -4.92
CA GLY A 457 -2.76 -4.54 -5.49
C GLY A 457 -2.59 -4.80 -6.99
N GLY A 458 -3.71 -5.13 -7.65
CA GLY A 458 -3.78 -5.46 -9.08
C GLY A 458 -4.01 -4.27 -10.02
N SER A 459 -3.68 -3.04 -9.60
CA SER A 459 -3.94 -1.84 -10.41
C SER A 459 -3.28 -1.93 -11.79
N ARG A 460 -4.02 -1.51 -12.83
CA ARG A 460 -3.53 -1.41 -14.23
C ARG A 460 -2.89 -0.04 -14.54
N SER A 461 -2.98 0.92 -13.64
CA SER A 461 -2.42 2.25 -13.85
C SER A 461 -0.91 2.26 -13.65
N VAL A 462 -0.16 2.62 -14.70
CA VAL A 462 1.28 2.82 -14.62
C VAL A 462 1.56 4.13 -13.89
N VAL A 463 2.20 4.04 -12.72
CA VAL A 463 2.55 5.18 -11.89
C VAL A 463 4.00 5.04 -11.46
N ASN A 464 4.74 6.16 -11.51
CA ASN A 464 6.07 6.23 -10.92
C ASN A 464 5.95 6.45 -9.41
N MET A 465 6.56 5.54 -8.65
CA MET A 465 6.49 5.56 -7.20
C MET A 465 7.77 6.15 -6.59
N GLU A 466 7.61 6.81 -5.44
CA GLU A 466 8.73 7.25 -4.62
C GLU A 466 9.24 6.09 -3.76
N TRP A 467 10.55 6.02 -3.58
CA TRP A 467 11.19 5.06 -2.69
C TRP A 467 10.68 5.15 -1.25
N ASP A 468 10.36 6.36 -0.80
CA ASP A 468 9.88 6.63 0.57
C ASP A 468 8.67 5.78 0.95
N LYS A 469 7.78 5.52 -0.02
CA LYS A 469 6.59 4.69 0.23
C LYS A 469 6.99 3.25 0.58
N ILE A 470 7.94 2.68 -0.16
CA ILE A 470 8.41 1.30 0.07
C ILE A 470 9.10 1.22 1.43
N TRP A 471 9.98 2.18 1.71
CA TRP A 471 10.71 2.25 2.97
C TRP A 471 9.80 2.48 4.18
N ALA A 472 8.71 3.24 4.02
CA ALA A 472 7.69 3.40 5.06
C ALA A 472 6.98 2.07 5.39
N PHE A 473 6.75 1.18 4.42
CA PHE A 473 6.25 -0.17 4.70
C PHE A 473 7.30 -1.00 5.44
N ASN A 474 8.56 -0.94 5.01
CA ASN A 474 9.65 -1.63 5.68
C ASN A 474 9.80 -1.20 7.15
N LYS A 475 9.73 0.11 7.43
CA LYS A 475 9.79 0.67 8.79
C LYS A 475 8.74 0.06 9.72
N LYS A 476 7.50 -0.15 9.23
CA LYS A 476 6.41 -0.76 10.03
C LYS A 476 6.76 -2.17 10.51
N VAL A 477 7.58 -2.89 9.74
CA VAL A 477 8.03 -4.25 10.06
C VAL A 477 9.23 -4.24 11.01
N ILE A 478 10.21 -3.36 10.77
CA ILE A 478 11.47 -3.37 11.53
C ILE A 478 11.40 -2.61 12.86
N ASP A 479 10.63 -1.52 12.97
CA ASP A 479 10.57 -0.70 14.19
C ASP A 479 10.17 -1.51 15.46
N PRO A 480 9.15 -2.39 15.42
CA PRO A 480 8.75 -3.17 16.60
C PRO A 480 9.76 -4.22 17.07
N VAL A 481 10.78 -4.54 16.27
CA VAL A 481 11.70 -5.66 16.52
C VAL A 481 13.18 -5.26 16.57
N ALA A 482 13.58 -4.12 15.99
CA ALA A 482 14.99 -3.74 15.84
C ALA A 482 15.63 -3.27 17.17
N PRO A 483 16.61 -3.95 17.78
CA PRO A 483 17.26 -3.52 19.03
C PRO A 483 17.92 -2.13 18.93
N ARG A 484 17.93 -1.39 20.05
CA ARG A 484 18.39 0.02 20.13
C ARG A 484 19.81 0.10 20.67
N TYR A 485 20.69 0.72 19.90
CA TYR A 485 22.08 0.98 20.25
C TYR A 485 22.39 2.47 20.17
N THR A 486 23.54 2.83 20.70
CA THR A 486 24.06 4.20 20.62
C THR A 486 25.35 4.19 19.80
N ALA A 487 25.53 5.20 18.97
CA ALA A 487 26.81 5.50 18.35
C ALA A 487 26.95 7.02 18.23
N LEU A 488 28.15 7.53 18.46
CA LEU A 488 28.49 8.96 18.43
C LEU A 488 29.47 9.26 17.28
N SER A 489 29.32 10.39 16.61
CA SER A 489 30.22 10.75 15.49
C SER A 489 31.61 11.09 15.99
N THR A 490 32.62 10.41 15.44
CA THR A 490 34.03 10.71 15.76
C THR A 490 34.44 12.10 15.26
N SER A 491 33.68 12.73 14.36
CA SER A 491 34.00 14.07 13.87
C SER A 491 33.90 15.15 14.95
N TYR A 492 33.00 14.97 15.92
CA TYR A 492 32.79 15.93 17.01
C TYR A 492 32.09 15.28 18.20
N VAL A 493 32.88 14.82 19.17
CA VAL A 493 32.41 14.32 20.47
C VAL A 493 32.88 15.25 21.60
N VAL A 494 32.08 15.34 22.65
CA VAL A 494 32.37 16.16 23.84
C VAL A 494 32.37 15.28 25.08
N PRO A 495 33.46 15.26 25.87
CA PRO A 495 33.49 14.58 27.16
C PRO A 495 32.72 15.37 28.23
N VAL A 496 31.94 14.65 29.02
CA VAL A 496 31.16 15.11 30.17
C VAL A 496 31.68 14.42 31.43
N SER A 497 32.11 15.21 32.41
CA SER A 497 32.54 14.73 33.72
C SER A 497 31.35 14.69 34.68
N VAL A 498 31.12 13.53 35.31
CA VAL A 498 30.07 13.29 36.31
C VAL A 498 30.72 12.73 37.58
N PRO A 499 31.34 13.57 38.44
CA PRO A 499 32.17 13.09 39.55
C PRO A 499 31.47 12.17 40.55
N GLU A 500 30.14 12.30 40.69
CA GLU A 500 29.30 11.51 41.59
C GLU A 500 29.00 10.10 41.06
N ALA A 501 29.23 9.84 39.77
CA ALA A 501 28.93 8.56 39.14
C ALA A 501 30.01 7.53 39.43
N LYS A 502 29.60 6.33 39.88
CA LYS A 502 30.48 5.17 40.03
C LYS A 502 30.52 4.39 38.72
N GLU A 503 31.65 3.73 38.46
CA GLU A 503 31.75 2.81 37.34
C GLU A 503 30.95 1.53 37.65
N GLU A 504 29.90 1.28 36.88
CA GLU A 504 29.04 0.11 37.03
C GLU A 504 28.40 -0.29 35.70
N MET A 505 28.01 -1.57 35.61
CA MET A 505 27.27 -2.11 34.48
C MET A 505 25.84 -2.40 34.92
N GLN A 506 24.86 -1.96 34.12
CA GLN A 506 23.45 -2.34 34.30
C GLN A 506 22.87 -2.96 33.04
N GLN A 507 21.89 -3.84 33.24
CA GLN A 507 21.12 -4.47 32.16
C GLN A 507 19.91 -3.59 31.80
N VAL A 508 19.86 -3.17 30.54
CA VAL A 508 18.79 -2.32 30.00
C VAL A 508 18.11 -3.02 28.83
N ALA A 509 16.79 -2.86 28.71
CA ALA A 509 16.04 -3.41 27.58
C ALA A 509 16.58 -2.88 26.24
N LYS A 510 16.82 -3.80 25.29
CA LYS A 510 17.21 -3.45 23.92
C LYS A 510 16.12 -2.70 23.18
N HIS A 511 14.85 -2.90 23.53
CA HIS A 511 13.73 -2.20 22.94
C HIS A 511 12.83 -1.59 24.02
N PRO A 512 12.55 -0.27 23.98
CA PRO A 512 11.70 0.39 24.99
C PRO A 512 10.25 -0.12 25.12
N LYS A 513 9.71 -0.80 24.09
CA LYS A 513 8.31 -1.23 24.01
C LYS A 513 8.15 -2.75 23.84
N ASN A 514 9.24 -3.48 23.57
CA ASN A 514 9.21 -4.91 23.31
C ASN A 514 10.30 -5.60 24.13
N THR A 515 9.91 -6.19 25.26
CA THR A 515 10.85 -6.86 26.15
C THR A 515 11.39 -8.18 25.57
N GLU A 516 10.74 -8.75 24.55
CA GLU A 516 11.16 -10.02 23.92
C GLU A 516 12.47 -9.89 23.13
N VAL A 517 12.83 -8.68 22.69
CA VAL A 517 14.11 -8.41 22.00
C VAL A 517 15.32 -8.64 22.93
N GLY A 518 15.10 -8.65 24.24
CA GLY A 518 16.09 -8.95 25.26
C GLY A 518 16.75 -7.72 25.88
N MET A 519 17.79 -7.98 26.68
CA MET A 519 18.55 -6.97 27.43
C MET A 519 19.93 -6.73 26.80
N LYS A 520 20.52 -5.58 27.10
CA LYS A 520 21.90 -5.24 26.77
C LYS A 520 22.59 -4.59 27.97
N GLU A 521 23.90 -4.69 27.99
CA GLU A 521 24.74 -4.09 29.01
C GLU A 521 25.00 -2.62 28.67
N VAL A 522 24.78 -1.74 29.63
CA VAL A 522 25.12 -0.32 29.55
C VAL A 522 26.05 0.00 30.70
N TRP A 523 27.18 0.61 30.38
CA TRP A 523 28.18 1.02 31.35
C TRP A 523 27.96 2.48 31.75
N TYR A 524 27.99 2.74 33.05
CA TYR A 524 27.93 4.05 33.67
C TYR A 524 29.29 4.35 34.28
N GLY A 525 29.63 5.64 34.40
CA GLY A 525 30.91 6.01 34.98
C GLY A 525 31.08 7.53 35.07
N PRO A 526 32.19 7.98 35.68
CA PRO A 526 32.44 9.40 35.94
C PRO A 526 32.79 10.19 34.68
N ARG A 527 33.06 9.53 33.55
CA ARG A 527 33.37 10.16 32.26
C ARG A 527 32.52 9.52 31.17
N VAL A 528 31.76 10.36 30.47
CA VAL A 528 30.93 9.94 29.34
C VAL A 528 31.10 10.88 28.16
N LEU A 529 30.85 10.39 26.95
CA LEU A 529 30.89 11.16 25.72
C LEU A 529 29.47 11.44 25.24
N ILE A 530 29.26 12.62 24.67
CA ILE A 530 28.03 13.02 23.96
C ILE A 530 28.39 13.61 22.60
N GLU A 531 27.41 13.74 21.71
CA GLU A 531 27.62 14.40 20.42
C GLU A 531 27.86 15.91 20.62
N GLY A 532 28.84 16.49 19.93
CA GLY A 532 29.13 17.91 20.06
C GLY A 532 27.99 18.81 19.58
N ALA A 533 27.25 18.38 18.56
CA ALA A 533 26.05 19.09 18.09
C ALA A 533 24.91 19.11 19.13
N ASP A 534 24.78 18.06 19.96
CA ASP A 534 23.88 18.10 21.11
C ASP A 534 24.45 19.04 22.19
N ALA A 535 25.74 18.93 22.51
CA ALA A 535 26.40 19.73 23.54
C ALA A 535 26.23 21.25 23.32
N GLU A 536 26.27 21.71 22.07
CA GLU A 536 26.08 23.12 21.70
C GLU A 536 24.66 23.65 21.96
N THR A 537 23.67 22.76 22.06
CA THR A 537 22.28 23.14 22.34
C THR A 537 21.97 23.25 23.83
N LEU A 538 22.86 22.76 24.69
CA LEU A 538 22.65 22.68 26.14
C LEU A 538 23.09 23.97 26.83
N SER A 539 22.44 24.27 27.95
CA SER A 539 22.77 25.42 28.81
C SER A 539 23.20 25.00 30.22
N GLU A 540 24.04 25.80 30.87
CA GLU A 540 24.35 25.61 32.29
C GLU A 540 23.09 25.74 33.15
N GLY A 541 22.91 24.81 34.11
CA GLY A 541 21.72 24.67 34.94
C GLY A 541 20.58 23.87 34.29
N GLU A 542 20.69 23.47 33.02
CA GLU A 542 19.65 22.70 32.33
C GLU A 542 19.59 21.24 32.82
N VAL A 543 18.35 20.72 32.95
CA VAL A 543 18.10 19.29 33.22
C VAL A 543 17.98 18.54 31.90
N VAL A 544 18.89 17.62 31.65
CA VAL A 544 18.99 16.85 30.40
C VAL A 544 18.83 15.37 30.70
N THR A 545 18.03 14.66 29.91
CA THR A 545 17.87 13.21 30.04
C THR A 545 18.91 12.49 29.19
N PHE A 546 19.81 11.78 29.86
CA PHE A 546 20.73 10.84 29.26
C PHE A 546 19.97 9.52 29.08
N ILE A 547 19.71 9.12 27.83
CA ILE A 547 18.82 7.98 27.55
C ILE A 547 19.38 6.71 28.21
N ASN A 548 18.53 5.95 28.89
CA ASN A 548 18.87 4.76 29.68
C ASN A 548 19.70 5.04 30.96
N TRP A 549 20.00 6.29 31.30
CA TRP A 549 20.61 6.66 32.59
C TRP A 549 19.63 7.40 33.50
N GLY A 550 19.04 8.48 32.99
CA GLY A 550 18.17 9.36 33.77
C GLY A 550 18.49 10.84 33.55
N ASN A 551 18.00 11.67 34.46
CA ASN A 551 18.18 13.11 34.38
C ASN A 551 19.49 13.53 35.06
N LEU A 552 20.28 14.33 34.33
CA LEU A 552 21.50 14.97 34.81
C LEU A 552 21.33 16.49 34.69
N ILE A 553 22.00 17.24 35.56
CA ILE A 553 22.02 18.70 35.51
C ILE A 553 23.39 19.13 35.00
N ILE A 554 23.43 19.88 33.91
CA ILE A 554 24.67 20.45 33.39
C ILE A 554 25.10 21.56 34.34
N THR A 555 26.27 21.43 34.97
CA THR A 555 26.78 22.42 35.93
C THR A 555 27.70 23.43 35.27
N LYS A 556 28.46 23.01 34.26
CA LYS A 556 29.45 23.86 33.59
C LYS A 556 29.69 23.43 32.14
N ILE A 557 29.89 24.41 31.25
CA ILE A 557 30.22 24.19 29.83
C ILE A 557 31.51 24.94 29.50
N ASN A 558 32.55 24.20 29.15
CA ASN A 558 33.83 24.77 28.76
C ASN A 558 33.92 24.86 27.24
N LYS A 559 34.10 26.09 26.72
CA LYS A 559 34.23 26.36 25.28
C LYS A 559 35.67 26.65 24.89
N GLY A 560 36.05 26.20 23.70
CA GLY A 560 37.34 26.46 23.07
C GLY A 560 37.43 27.85 22.46
N ALA A 561 38.62 28.20 21.95
CA ALA A 561 38.88 29.49 21.30
C ALA A 561 38.06 29.72 20.01
N ASP A 562 37.58 28.64 19.39
CA ASP A 562 36.71 28.63 18.20
C ASP A 562 35.22 28.74 18.55
N GLY A 563 34.87 28.84 19.84
CA GLY A 563 33.49 28.91 20.32
C GLY A 563 32.77 27.56 20.45
N LYS A 564 33.42 26.45 20.06
CA LYS A 564 32.88 25.09 20.20
C LYS A 564 32.98 24.59 21.63
N VAL A 565 32.10 23.66 22.02
CA VAL A 565 32.16 23.04 23.35
C VAL A 565 33.27 21.99 23.35
N VAL A 566 34.18 22.08 24.32
CA VAL A 566 35.34 21.17 24.45
C VAL A 566 35.14 20.17 25.58
N SER A 567 34.48 20.56 26.67
CA SER A 567 34.12 19.66 27.76
C SER A 567 32.96 20.22 28.58
N MET A 568 32.27 19.34 29.31
CA MET A 568 31.18 19.71 30.20
C MET A 568 31.31 19.03 31.56
N GLU A 569 30.68 19.61 32.57
CA GLU A 569 30.50 19.01 33.88
C GLU A 569 28.99 18.85 34.15
N ALA A 570 28.62 17.75 34.78
CA ALA A 570 27.25 17.47 35.15
C ALA A 570 27.15 16.76 36.50
N ARG A 571 25.99 16.89 37.16
CA ARG A 571 25.66 16.22 38.42
C ARG A 571 24.41 15.36 38.26
N LEU A 572 24.31 14.29 39.06
CA LEU A 572 23.18 13.36 38.99
C LEU A 572 21.91 14.03 39.54
N ASN A 573 20.76 13.78 38.89
CA ASN A 573 19.44 14.20 39.35
C ASN A 573 18.42 13.08 39.12
N LEU A 574 18.75 11.87 39.59
CA LEU A 574 18.01 10.65 39.28
C LEU A 574 16.63 10.58 39.96
N ASP A 575 16.43 11.32 41.05
CA ASP A 575 15.12 11.43 41.73
C ASP A 575 14.09 12.15 40.86
N ASN A 576 14.54 13.05 39.98
CA ASN A 576 13.68 13.72 39.03
C ASN A 576 13.35 12.79 37.86
N LYS A 577 12.17 12.16 37.91
CA LYS A 577 11.65 11.27 36.86
C LYS A 577 10.80 11.98 35.79
N ASP A 578 10.82 13.32 35.71
CA ASP A 578 10.20 14.04 34.61
C ASP A 578 11.08 13.95 33.35
N TYR A 579 10.82 12.95 32.52
CA TYR A 579 11.50 12.75 31.22
C TYR A 579 10.74 13.36 30.04
N LYS A 580 9.62 14.06 30.27
CA LYS A 580 8.76 14.57 29.19
C LYS A 580 9.13 15.99 28.78
N LYS A 581 9.65 16.79 29.72
CA LYS A 581 9.97 18.20 29.51
C LYS A 581 11.45 18.47 29.25
N THR A 582 12.28 17.44 29.33
CA THR A 582 13.73 17.51 29.24
C THR A 582 14.23 17.14 27.85
N THR A 583 15.31 17.79 27.42
CA THR A 583 16.05 17.42 26.21
C THR A 583 16.64 16.02 26.38
N LYS A 584 16.44 15.12 25.41
CA LYS A 584 16.96 13.75 25.46
C LYS A 584 18.17 13.59 24.57
N ILE A 585 19.27 13.09 25.13
CA ILE A 585 20.51 12.88 24.39
C ILE A 585 21.03 11.44 24.52
N THR A 586 21.80 11.05 23.51
CA THR A 586 22.55 9.79 23.49
C THR A 586 23.95 10.01 24.02
N TRP A 587 24.50 9.00 24.69
CA TRP A 587 25.80 9.09 25.35
C TRP A 587 26.47 7.70 25.36
N LEU A 588 27.78 7.69 25.57
CA LEU A 588 28.60 6.47 25.73
C LEU A 588 29.59 6.67 26.89
N ALA A 589 29.76 5.67 27.75
CA ALA A 589 30.77 5.74 28.81
C ALA A 589 32.20 5.56 28.26
N GLU A 590 33.14 6.34 28.80
CA GLU A 590 34.57 6.19 28.54
C GLU A 590 35.18 5.32 29.66
N THR A 591 35.27 4.01 29.43
CA THR A 591 35.83 3.04 30.38
C THR A 591 36.70 1.98 29.69
N ASN A 592 37.74 1.52 30.39
CA ASN A 592 38.58 0.39 29.96
C ASN A 592 37.86 -0.96 30.06
N SER A 593 36.85 -1.07 30.92
CA SER A 593 36.08 -2.31 31.13
C SER A 593 35.21 -2.66 29.90
N ALA A 594 34.81 -1.64 29.14
CA ALA A 594 34.00 -1.79 27.94
C ALA A 594 34.41 -0.75 26.89
N PRO A 595 35.51 -1.00 26.15
CA PRO A 595 36.01 -0.06 25.16
C PRO A 595 34.99 0.18 24.05
N LEU A 596 34.92 1.42 23.59
CA LEU A 596 34.02 1.84 22.51
C LEU A 596 34.40 1.15 21.20
N LEU A 597 33.39 0.78 20.42
CA LEU A 597 33.61 -0.02 19.22
C LEU A 597 33.79 0.87 17.98
N PRO A 598 34.86 0.70 17.18
CA PRO A 598 34.98 1.40 15.91
C PRO A 598 33.85 0.96 14.96
N THR A 599 33.04 1.93 14.54
CA THR A 599 31.85 1.68 13.71
C THR A 599 31.86 2.62 12.51
N ILE A 600 31.49 2.12 11.33
CA ILE A 600 31.32 2.91 10.11
C ILE A 600 29.85 2.85 9.70
N CYS A 601 29.20 4.01 9.66
CA CYS A 601 27.84 4.14 9.13
C CYS A 601 27.91 4.60 7.68
N ILE A 602 27.24 3.88 6.78
CA ILE A 602 27.19 4.21 5.35
C ILE A 602 25.77 4.66 4.99
N ASN A 603 25.67 5.84 4.40
CA ASN A 603 24.43 6.38 3.84
C ASN A 603 24.50 6.41 2.31
N TYR A 604 23.42 6.01 1.66
CA TYR A 604 23.31 5.94 0.21
C TYR A 604 22.31 6.96 -0.33
N GLN A 605 22.78 7.79 -1.25
CA GLN A 605 21.93 8.65 -2.08
C GLN A 605 21.55 7.93 -3.38
N PRO A 606 20.49 8.38 -4.08
CA PRO A 606 20.11 7.79 -5.36
C PRO A 606 21.23 7.89 -6.40
N LEU A 607 21.41 6.83 -7.20
CA LEU A 607 22.38 6.76 -8.30
C LEU A 607 22.02 7.67 -9.47
N ILE A 608 20.73 7.94 -9.65
CA ILE A 608 20.23 8.84 -10.69
C ILE A 608 19.71 10.12 -10.04
N SER A 609 20.26 11.27 -10.42
CA SER A 609 19.88 12.58 -9.89
C SER A 609 18.50 13.04 -10.39
N LYS A 610 18.13 12.66 -11.62
CA LYS A 610 16.82 12.98 -12.21
C LYS A 610 15.74 12.00 -11.76
N ALA A 611 14.62 12.52 -11.28
CA ALA A 611 13.53 11.70 -10.75
C ALA A 611 12.94 10.73 -11.79
N VAL A 612 12.71 11.20 -13.02
CA VAL A 612 12.16 10.36 -14.10
C VAL A 612 13.02 10.52 -15.35
N ILE A 613 13.57 9.40 -15.83
CA ILE A 613 14.29 9.33 -17.11
C ILE A 613 13.28 9.05 -18.22
N THR A 614 13.15 10.00 -19.15
CA THR A 614 12.28 9.88 -20.32
C THR A 614 12.98 9.17 -21.48
N LYS A 615 12.30 8.98 -22.62
CA LYS A 615 12.88 8.27 -23.78
C LYS A 615 13.99 9.07 -24.47
N ASP A 616 13.91 10.39 -24.43
CA ASP A 616 14.85 11.30 -25.10
C ASP A 616 16.06 11.63 -24.20
N ASP A 617 16.04 11.18 -22.95
CA ASP A 617 17.12 11.40 -22.00
C ASP A 617 18.21 10.32 -22.12
N ASP A 618 19.47 10.73 -22.26
CA ASP A 618 20.60 9.85 -21.94
C ASP A 618 20.78 9.78 -20.41
N PHE A 619 20.52 8.62 -19.84
CA PHE A 619 20.63 8.39 -18.39
C PHE A 619 22.05 8.62 -17.87
N LYS A 620 23.06 8.54 -18.75
CA LYS A 620 24.48 8.72 -18.39
C LYS A 620 24.80 10.14 -17.91
N GLU A 621 24.01 11.14 -18.31
CA GLU A 621 24.19 12.53 -17.90
C GLU A 621 23.72 12.79 -16.45
N TYR A 622 22.90 11.89 -15.90
CA TYR A 622 22.22 12.07 -14.62
C TYR A 622 22.79 11.19 -13.51
N ILE A 623 24.04 10.76 -13.62
CA ILE A 623 24.69 9.88 -12.65
C ILE A 623 25.15 10.69 -11.43
N ASN A 624 24.76 10.24 -10.23
CA ASN A 624 25.28 10.75 -8.97
C ASN A 624 26.57 10.01 -8.57
N LYS A 625 27.71 10.68 -8.77
CA LYS A 625 29.03 10.15 -8.40
C LYS A 625 29.27 10.12 -6.88
N ASN A 626 28.57 10.96 -6.10
CA ASN A 626 28.71 11.06 -4.66
C ASN A 626 27.56 10.32 -3.94
N SER A 627 27.22 9.13 -4.42
CA SER A 627 26.06 8.37 -3.94
C SER A 627 26.30 7.53 -2.69
N LYS A 628 27.55 7.46 -2.19
CA LYS A 628 27.94 6.74 -0.98
C LYS A 628 28.64 7.69 -0.04
N LEU A 629 28.12 7.84 1.18
CA LEU A 629 28.67 8.71 2.23
C LEU A 629 29.01 7.84 3.44
N GLU A 630 30.25 7.92 3.91
CA GLU A 630 30.74 7.14 5.05
C GLU A 630 30.99 8.06 6.25
N GLU A 631 30.48 7.66 7.41
CA GLU A 631 30.65 8.38 8.68
C GLU A 631 31.33 7.45 9.70
N LYS A 632 32.45 7.90 10.26
CA LYS A 632 33.17 7.17 11.32
C LYS A 632 32.56 7.51 12.67
N MET A 633 32.29 6.46 13.44
CA MET A 633 31.51 6.51 14.66
C MET A 633 32.19 5.72 15.78
N LEU A 634 31.99 6.19 17.01
CA LEU A 634 32.23 5.45 18.24
C LEU A 634 30.94 4.74 18.64
N GLY A 635 30.96 3.42 18.65
CA GLY A 635 29.79 2.58 18.87
C GLY A 635 29.70 2.02 20.29
N ASP A 636 28.47 1.71 20.72
CA ASP A 636 28.17 0.93 21.92
C ASP A 636 28.96 -0.40 21.91
N PRO A 637 29.65 -0.76 23.02
CA PRO A 637 30.43 -2.01 23.10
C PRO A 637 29.63 -3.28 22.75
N CYS A 638 28.31 -3.27 22.94
CA CYS A 638 27.45 -4.40 22.58
C CYS A 638 27.29 -4.59 21.07
N LEU A 639 27.70 -3.63 20.23
CA LEU A 639 27.70 -3.78 18.77
C LEU A 639 28.67 -4.88 18.28
N LYS A 640 29.66 -5.27 19.09
CA LYS A 640 30.59 -6.36 18.78
C LYS A 640 29.88 -7.71 18.57
N ASN A 641 28.68 -7.85 19.13
CA ASN A 641 27.89 -9.08 19.09
C ASN A 641 26.96 -9.14 17.87
N LEU A 642 26.93 -8.10 17.03
CA LEU A 642 26.10 -8.08 15.82
C LEU A 642 26.63 -9.05 14.78
N LYS A 643 25.71 -9.69 14.08
CA LYS A 643 25.98 -10.56 12.95
C LYS A 643 25.57 -9.86 11.65
N LYS A 644 26.18 -10.28 10.56
CA LYS A 644 25.77 -9.84 9.22
C LYS A 644 24.28 -10.10 9.02
N GLY A 645 23.53 -9.08 8.60
CA GLY A 645 22.09 -9.12 8.41
C GLY A 645 21.26 -8.64 9.60
N ASP A 646 21.86 -8.44 10.78
CA ASP A 646 21.13 -7.92 11.94
C ASP A 646 20.68 -6.48 11.68
N ILE A 647 19.37 -6.22 11.87
CA ILE A 647 18.77 -4.90 11.75
C ILE A 647 18.68 -4.27 13.13
N ILE A 648 19.22 -3.07 13.28
CA ILE A 648 19.26 -2.31 14.53
C ILE A 648 18.72 -0.90 14.35
N GLN A 649 18.46 -0.22 15.46
CA GLN A 649 18.22 1.22 15.49
C GLN A 649 19.34 1.91 16.27
N LEU A 650 20.06 2.83 15.62
CA LEU A 650 20.89 3.78 16.34
C LEU A 650 19.97 4.90 16.85
N GLN A 651 19.86 5.02 18.18
CA GLN A 651 18.93 5.94 18.81
C GLN A 651 19.16 7.37 18.34
N ARG A 652 18.07 8.09 18.03
CA ARG A 652 18.05 9.45 17.47
C ARG A 652 18.74 9.62 16.11
N ARG A 653 19.25 8.55 15.48
CA ARG A 653 19.85 8.59 14.14
C ARG A 653 18.99 7.88 13.09
N GLY A 654 18.65 6.61 13.30
CA GLY A 654 17.84 5.85 12.33
C GLY A 654 18.03 4.35 12.41
N PHE A 655 17.56 3.64 11.38
CA PHE A 655 17.68 2.19 11.25
C PHE A 655 18.91 1.82 10.41
N TYR A 656 19.56 0.73 10.77
CA TYR A 656 20.75 0.24 10.10
C TYR A 656 20.73 -1.28 10.01
N ILE A 657 21.35 -1.83 8.96
CA ILE A 657 21.64 -3.26 8.84
C ILE A 657 23.15 -3.48 8.93
N CYS A 658 23.58 -4.50 9.66
CA CYS A 658 24.98 -4.88 9.74
C CYS A 658 25.40 -5.58 8.44
N ASP A 659 26.24 -4.94 7.63
CA ASP A 659 26.80 -5.52 6.39
C ASP A 659 28.12 -6.25 6.64
N GLN A 660 28.92 -5.71 7.57
CA GLN A 660 30.14 -6.34 8.06
C GLN A 660 30.15 -6.30 9.60
N PRO A 661 30.20 -7.47 10.27
CA PRO A 661 30.34 -7.52 11.72
C PRO A 661 31.73 -7.03 12.14
N TYR A 662 31.88 -6.63 13.40
CA TYR A 662 33.18 -6.30 13.95
C TYR A 662 34.07 -7.54 14.00
N GLU A 663 35.33 -7.39 13.60
CA GLU A 663 36.35 -8.42 13.79
C GLU A 663 37.54 -7.82 14.56
N PRO A 664 38.02 -8.50 15.62
CA PRO A 664 39.21 -8.06 16.33
C PRO A 664 40.43 -8.10 15.41
N VAL A 665 41.54 -7.51 15.86
CA VAL A 665 42.80 -7.46 15.11
C VAL A 665 43.17 -8.85 14.57
N SER A 666 43.14 -8.99 13.24
CA SER A 666 43.48 -10.26 12.60
C SER A 666 44.99 -10.48 12.63
N PRO A 667 45.48 -11.69 12.98
CA PRO A 667 46.89 -12.03 12.88
C PRO A 667 47.47 -11.86 11.46
N ASN A 668 46.63 -11.93 10.43
CA ASN A 668 47.05 -11.85 9.03
C ASN A 668 47.12 -10.41 8.51
N SER A 669 46.19 -9.55 8.90
CA SER A 669 46.12 -8.15 8.42
C SER A 669 46.74 -7.14 9.39
N CYS A 670 46.97 -7.54 10.64
CA CYS A 670 47.38 -6.70 11.76
C CYS A 670 46.48 -5.46 11.95
N LYS A 671 45.23 -5.53 11.51
CA LYS A 671 44.24 -4.45 11.59
C LYS A 671 42.94 -4.99 12.17
N GLU A 672 42.30 -4.19 13.03
CA GLU A 672 40.90 -4.42 13.41
C GLU A 672 39.96 -4.05 12.26
N SER A 673 38.86 -4.80 12.12
CA SER A 673 37.82 -4.52 11.14
C SER A 673 36.62 -3.87 11.86
N PRO A 674 36.27 -2.61 11.54
CA PRO A 674 35.16 -1.94 12.20
C PRO A 674 33.82 -2.59 11.85
N CYS A 675 32.82 -2.41 12.73
CA CYS A 675 31.46 -2.78 12.39
C CYS A 675 30.92 -1.83 11.30
N VAL A 676 30.50 -2.37 10.15
CA VAL A 676 29.93 -1.59 9.04
C VAL A 676 28.42 -1.72 9.03
N LEU A 677 27.76 -0.58 9.15
CA LEU A 677 26.31 -0.43 9.24
C LEU A 677 25.78 0.35 8.04
N LEU A 678 24.86 -0.25 7.27
CA LEU A 678 24.20 0.44 6.15
C LEU A 678 22.90 1.07 6.60
N TYR A 679 22.71 2.35 6.28
CA TYR A 679 21.49 3.07 6.63
C TYR A 679 20.27 2.52 5.86
N ILE A 680 19.24 2.18 6.62
CA ILE A 680 17.93 1.76 6.12
C ILE A 680 17.01 3.00 6.13
N PRO A 681 16.54 3.47 4.97
CA PRO A 681 15.60 4.59 4.94
C PRO A 681 14.28 4.24 5.64
N ASP A 682 13.65 5.26 6.21
CA ASP A 682 12.46 5.10 7.05
C ASP A 682 11.18 5.69 6.42
N GLY A 683 11.30 6.22 5.19
CA GLY A 683 10.21 6.78 4.41
C GLY A 683 9.88 8.25 4.70
N HIS A 684 10.68 8.96 5.49
CA HIS A 684 10.57 10.40 5.64
C HIS A 684 11.54 11.15 4.72
N THR A 685 11.06 12.23 4.07
CA THR A 685 11.82 13.08 3.14
C THR A 685 12.64 14.17 3.81
N LYS A 686 12.55 14.33 5.13
CA LYS A 686 13.35 15.32 5.87
C LYS A 686 14.77 14.81 6.02
N GLU A 687 15.74 15.71 5.85
CA GLU A 687 17.14 15.44 6.23
C GLU A 687 17.20 14.90 7.67
N MET A 688 18.13 13.97 7.87
CA MET A 688 18.40 13.31 9.14
C MET A 688 18.35 14.30 10.29
N PRO A 689 17.72 13.96 11.43
CA PRO A 689 18.16 14.53 12.69
C PRO A 689 19.59 14.04 12.88
N THR A 690 20.59 14.84 12.51
CA THR A 690 21.88 14.78 13.20
C THR A 690 21.57 14.95 14.69
N ALA A 691 22.23 14.22 15.58
CA ALA A 691 22.00 14.39 17.02
C ALA A 691 22.19 15.88 17.39
N GLY A 692 21.07 16.58 17.55
CA GLY A 692 20.94 18.04 17.60
C GLY A 692 19.49 18.43 17.36
N SER A 693 18.75 18.64 18.46
CA SER A 693 17.30 18.87 18.44
C SER A 693 16.89 20.14 17.66
N LYS A 694 15.99 20.02 16.67
CA LYS A 694 15.07 21.11 16.32
C LYS A 694 13.82 21.00 17.20
N ASP A 695 13.93 21.40 18.44
CA ASP A 695 12.79 21.82 19.26
C ASP A 695 13.07 23.20 19.86
N LYS A 696 12.92 24.22 19.00
CA LYS A 696 12.46 25.60 19.28
C LYS A 696 12.63 26.43 18.00
N SER A 697 11.65 26.36 17.08
CA SER A 697 11.15 27.49 16.25
C SER A 697 10.33 26.99 15.06
N LYS A 698 9.15 27.59 14.89
CA LYS A 698 8.34 27.51 13.68
C LYS A 698 9.05 28.24 12.53
N SER A 699 9.37 27.49 11.48
CA SER A 699 9.30 27.84 10.05
C SER A 699 9.43 29.32 9.65
N GLN A 700 10.60 29.67 9.09
CA GLN A 700 10.74 30.53 7.92
C GLN A 700 11.94 30.02 7.10
N ALA A 701 11.68 29.65 5.84
CA ALA A 701 12.69 29.16 4.92
C ALA A 701 13.19 30.31 4.04
N SER A 702 14.49 30.59 4.10
CA SER A 702 15.21 31.36 3.09
C SER A 702 16.44 30.56 2.69
N SER A 703 16.45 30.10 1.45
CA SER A 703 17.57 29.42 0.79
C SER A 703 18.71 30.41 0.56
N ASN A 704 19.88 30.14 1.12
CA ASN A 704 21.14 30.65 0.58
C ASN A 704 22.21 29.57 0.74
N THR A 705 22.57 28.98 -0.40
CA THR A 705 23.65 28.02 -0.57
C THR A 705 24.99 28.77 -0.43
N VAL A 706 25.78 28.43 0.58
CA VAL A 706 27.17 28.89 0.71
C VAL A 706 28.07 27.83 0.10
N THR A 707 28.63 28.17 -1.05
CA THR A 707 29.71 27.44 -1.74
C THR A 707 31.02 27.76 -1.01
N VAL A 708 31.70 26.75 -0.46
CA VAL A 708 33.07 26.88 0.04
C VAL A 708 34.01 26.29 -1.01
N SER A 709 34.62 27.17 -1.80
CA SER A 709 35.69 26.86 -2.75
C SER A 709 37.01 27.35 -2.19
N PHE A 710 37.93 26.43 -1.91
CA PHE A 710 39.35 26.71 -1.68
C PHE A 710 40.01 27.05 -3.03
N ILE A 711 40.65 28.22 -3.12
CA ILE A 711 41.52 28.59 -4.24
C ILE A 711 42.88 29.03 -3.67
N LEU A 712 43.93 28.32 -4.08
CA LEU A 712 45.30 28.80 -4.12
C LEU A 712 45.46 29.67 -5.37
N SER A 713 45.76 30.96 -5.20
CA SER A 713 46.17 31.86 -6.28
C SER A 713 47.69 31.85 -6.46
N PRO A 714 48.18 32.33 -7.61
CA PRO A 714 49.05 33.51 -7.52
C PRO A 714 48.82 34.56 -8.62
N LYS A 715 48.81 35.83 -8.16
CA LYS A 715 49.31 37.10 -8.77
C LYS A 715 48.70 37.50 -10.14
N SER A 716 48.40 38.76 -10.44
CA SER A 716 48.99 40.05 -10.05
C SER A 716 48.04 41.19 -10.42
N ASP A 717 48.08 42.23 -9.60
CA ASP A 717 48.13 43.65 -9.97
C ASP A 717 46.92 44.40 -10.59
N LEU A 718 46.52 45.39 -9.78
CA LEU A 718 46.44 46.82 -10.11
C LEU A 718 45.05 47.47 -10.35
N TYR A 719 44.85 48.53 -9.54
CA TYR A 719 43.96 49.69 -9.67
C TYR A 719 42.47 49.61 -9.26
N LYS A 720 42.22 50.25 -8.09
CA LYS A 720 40.98 50.94 -7.67
C LYS A 720 41.02 52.38 -8.26
N PRO A 721 39.88 53.08 -8.47
CA PRO A 721 39.33 53.92 -7.38
C PRO A 721 37.77 54.00 -7.35
N ALA A 722 37.16 53.97 -6.16
CA ALA A 722 36.45 55.09 -5.47
C ALA A 722 35.12 55.52 -6.16
N THR A 723 33.92 55.16 -5.65
CA THR A 723 33.05 55.86 -4.65
C THR A 723 32.84 57.36 -4.94
N PRO A 724 31.68 58.03 -4.65
CA PRO A 724 30.70 57.72 -3.58
C PRO A 724 29.21 58.17 -3.78
N THR A 725 28.36 57.80 -2.80
CA THR A 725 27.21 58.54 -2.21
C THR A 725 26.03 59.09 -3.04
N LYS A 726 24.81 58.69 -2.63
CA LYS A 726 23.69 59.56 -2.14
C LYS A 726 22.49 58.67 -1.73
N ALA A 727 22.08 58.66 -0.46
CA ALA A 727 21.18 59.62 0.23
C ALA A 727 19.68 59.34 0.01
N ALA A 728 19.01 58.97 1.11
CA ALA A 728 17.59 59.23 1.38
C ALA A 728 17.34 60.76 1.35
N SER A 729 16.17 61.34 1.11
CA SER A 729 14.76 60.97 1.31
C SER A 729 13.89 62.04 0.60
N ALA A 730 12.65 61.72 0.21
CA ALA A 730 11.46 62.60 0.37
C ALA A 730 10.19 62.04 -0.33
N SER A 731 9.17 61.83 0.52
CA SER A 731 7.70 62.00 0.38
C SER A 731 6.94 61.83 -0.95
N ALA A 732 5.84 61.10 -0.81
CA ALA A 732 4.76 60.74 -1.75
C ALA A 732 4.01 61.90 -2.46
N PRO A 733 3.24 61.52 -3.49
CA PRO A 733 1.78 61.72 -3.43
C PRO A 733 0.98 60.40 -3.61
N ALA A 734 -0.22 60.39 -3.04
CA ALA A 734 -1.14 59.25 -2.95
C ALA A 734 -1.67 58.75 -4.32
N PRO A 735 -1.93 57.43 -4.50
CA PRO A 735 -2.67 56.94 -5.67
C PRO A 735 -4.15 56.71 -5.36
N ALA A 736 -4.98 57.02 -6.36
CA ALA A 736 -6.42 56.88 -6.40
C ALA A 736 -6.90 55.44 -6.17
N LYS A 737 -8.11 55.28 -5.62
CA LYS A 737 -8.79 53.98 -5.47
C LYS A 737 -9.19 53.45 -6.86
N THR A 738 -8.43 52.50 -7.40
CA THR A 738 -8.75 51.79 -8.64
C THR A 738 -10.02 50.95 -8.43
N SER A 739 -10.97 51.03 -9.36
CA SER A 739 -12.25 50.32 -9.25
C SER A 739 -12.11 48.83 -9.54
N ALA A 740 -13.03 48.01 -9.03
CA ALA A 740 -13.04 46.56 -9.28
C ALA A 740 -13.10 46.20 -10.79
N GLY A 741 -13.71 47.06 -11.62
CA GLY A 741 -13.75 46.91 -13.08
C GLY A 741 -12.39 47.15 -13.75
N ASP A 742 -11.59 48.08 -13.23
CA ASP A 742 -10.24 48.36 -13.75
C ASP A 742 -9.28 47.22 -13.42
N LEU A 743 -9.39 46.67 -12.19
CA LEU A 743 -8.63 45.48 -11.78
C LEU A 743 -9.01 44.26 -12.62
N PHE A 744 -10.30 44.07 -12.92
CA PHE A 744 -10.76 42.99 -13.79
C PHE A 744 -10.15 43.10 -15.19
N SER A 745 -10.18 44.30 -15.78
CA SER A 745 -9.63 44.56 -17.11
C SER A 745 -8.10 44.38 -17.14
N GLY A 746 -7.40 44.81 -16.08
CA GLY A 746 -5.96 44.60 -15.92
C GLY A 746 -5.57 43.13 -15.81
N ILE A 747 -6.35 42.30 -15.12
CA ILE A 747 -6.12 40.84 -15.04
C ILE A 747 -6.27 40.18 -16.41
N VAL A 748 -7.26 40.60 -17.21
CA VAL A 748 -7.49 40.06 -18.56
C VAL A 748 -6.32 40.42 -19.47
N ALA A 749 -5.93 41.70 -19.51
CA ALA A 749 -4.84 42.19 -20.34
C ALA A 749 -3.50 41.53 -19.97
N GLN A 750 -3.17 41.45 -18.69
CA GLN A 750 -1.93 40.82 -18.22
C GLN A 750 -1.94 39.30 -18.45
N GLY A 751 -3.10 38.67 -18.38
CA GLY A 751 -3.29 37.26 -18.72
C GLY A 751 -2.96 36.97 -20.19
N GLU A 752 -3.34 37.87 -21.09
CA GLU A 752 -3.04 37.76 -22.51
C GLU A 752 -1.56 38.06 -22.81
N ALA A 753 -0.96 39.04 -22.13
CA ALA A 753 0.48 39.32 -22.25
C ALA A 753 1.34 38.09 -21.86
N VAL A 754 0.97 37.39 -20.79
CA VAL A 754 1.65 36.13 -20.39
C VAL A 754 1.49 35.04 -21.46
N ARG A 755 0.33 34.96 -22.13
CA ARG A 755 0.11 33.99 -23.22
C ARG A 755 0.93 34.33 -24.44
N GLN A 756 1.01 35.61 -24.81
CA GLN A 756 1.84 36.08 -25.91
C GLN A 756 3.33 35.86 -25.64
N LEU A 757 3.83 36.15 -24.44
CA LEU A 757 5.22 35.88 -24.06
C LEU A 757 5.57 34.39 -24.10
N LYS A 758 4.63 33.52 -23.69
CA LYS A 758 4.79 32.06 -23.80
C LYS A 758 4.74 31.56 -25.24
N ALA A 759 3.85 32.12 -26.07
CA ALA A 759 3.76 31.80 -27.50
C ALA A 759 5.00 32.28 -28.27
N ALA A 760 5.57 33.42 -27.87
CA ALA A 760 6.78 34.00 -28.45
C ALA A 760 8.09 33.37 -27.91
N LYS A 761 8.02 32.38 -27.01
CA LYS A 761 9.18 31.72 -26.38
C LYS A 761 10.16 32.71 -25.71
N ALA A 762 9.62 33.72 -25.03
CA ALA A 762 10.42 34.71 -24.31
C ALA A 762 11.25 34.09 -23.15
N PRO A 763 12.35 34.73 -22.73
CA PRO A 763 13.19 34.27 -21.62
C PRO A 763 12.37 34.03 -20.34
N LYS A 764 12.73 32.98 -19.60
CA LYS A 764 11.99 32.52 -18.42
C LYS A 764 11.81 33.62 -17.37
N ASP A 765 12.79 34.49 -17.19
CA ASP A 765 12.75 35.58 -16.22
C ASP A 765 11.69 36.64 -16.56
N GLU A 766 11.40 36.88 -17.84
CA GLU A 766 10.36 37.82 -18.28
C GLU A 766 8.96 37.23 -18.13
N VAL A 767 8.82 35.94 -18.46
CA VAL A 767 7.57 35.20 -18.24
C VAL A 767 7.24 35.14 -16.74
N ASP A 768 8.24 34.89 -15.90
CA ASP A 768 8.05 34.78 -14.45
C ASP A 768 7.68 36.14 -13.82
N LYS A 769 8.29 37.24 -14.27
CA LYS A 769 7.87 38.60 -13.87
C LYS A 769 6.43 38.93 -14.28
N ALA A 770 6.06 38.60 -15.51
CA ALA A 770 4.70 38.85 -16.02
C ALA A 770 3.65 38.00 -15.28
N VAL A 771 4.00 36.74 -14.92
CA VAL A 771 3.16 35.86 -14.10
C VAL A 771 3.02 36.37 -12.67
N GLN A 772 4.09 36.87 -12.05
CA GLN A 772 4.01 37.47 -10.71
C GLN A 772 3.09 38.69 -10.68
N GLN A 773 3.14 39.56 -11.70
CA GLN A 773 2.22 40.68 -11.85
C GLN A 773 0.76 40.23 -12.04
N LEU A 774 0.52 39.15 -12.80
CA LEU A 774 -0.82 38.60 -12.94
C LEU A 774 -1.37 38.05 -11.61
N LEU A 775 -0.51 37.42 -10.80
CA LEU A 775 -0.89 36.91 -9.49
C LEU A 775 -1.20 38.02 -8.50
N SER A 776 -0.43 39.12 -8.51
CA SER A 776 -0.69 40.27 -7.64
C SER A 776 -2.02 40.96 -7.98
N LEU A 777 -2.31 41.15 -9.27
CA LEU A 777 -3.59 41.73 -9.72
C LEU A 777 -4.79 40.85 -9.33
N LYS A 778 -4.67 39.53 -9.45
CA LYS A 778 -5.71 38.59 -9.00
C LYS A 778 -5.92 38.61 -7.49
N ALA A 779 -4.84 38.75 -6.72
CA ALA A 779 -4.93 38.89 -5.27
C ALA A 779 -5.67 40.17 -4.88
N GLN A 780 -5.35 41.31 -5.52
CA GLN A 780 -6.02 42.59 -5.28
C GLN A 780 -7.50 42.57 -5.69
N PHE A 781 -7.83 41.92 -6.81
CA PHE A 781 -9.23 41.74 -7.22
C PHE A 781 -10.01 40.86 -6.25
N LYS A 782 -9.40 39.79 -5.73
CA LYS A 782 -10.01 38.93 -4.71
C LYS A 782 -10.22 39.68 -3.40
N GLU A 783 -9.25 40.49 -2.99
CA GLU A 783 -9.33 41.30 -1.77
C GLU A 783 -10.46 42.35 -1.87
N GLN A 784 -10.63 42.99 -3.02
CA GLN A 784 -11.67 44.02 -3.19
C GLN A 784 -13.07 43.46 -3.48
N THR A 785 -13.19 42.37 -4.22
CA THR A 785 -14.51 41.84 -4.64
C THR A 785 -14.98 40.64 -3.82
N GLY A 786 -14.08 40.03 -3.05
CA GLY A 786 -14.32 38.75 -2.36
C GLY A 786 -14.40 37.54 -3.31
N MET A 787 -14.21 37.73 -4.62
CA MET A 787 -14.36 36.68 -5.64
C MET A 787 -13.02 36.35 -6.32
N ASP A 788 -12.73 35.05 -6.48
CA ASP A 788 -11.60 34.59 -7.28
C ASP A 788 -11.86 34.79 -8.79
N TYR A 789 -10.95 35.46 -9.49
CA TYR A 789 -11.04 35.62 -10.94
C TYR A 789 -10.98 34.27 -11.66
N LYS A 790 -12.00 33.96 -12.46
CA LYS A 790 -12.04 32.81 -13.37
C LYS A 790 -12.00 33.29 -14.83
N PRO A 791 -11.17 32.68 -15.71
CA PRO A 791 -11.15 33.02 -17.14
C PRO A 791 -12.55 32.86 -17.76
N GLY A 792 -13.07 33.90 -18.39
CA GLY A 792 -14.40 33.93 -18.99
C GLY A 792 -15.54 34.47 -18.10
N MET A 793 -15.23 34.96 -16.89
CA MET A 793 -16.20 35.63 -16.02
C MET A 793 -16.63 37.00 -16.59
N ALA A 794 -17.88 37.42 -16.36
CA ALA A 794 -18.34 38.77 -16.73
C ALA A 794 -17.91 39.81 -15.66
N PRO A 795 -17.67 41.08 -16.02
CA PRO A 795 -17.23 42.11 -15.07
C PRO A 795 -18.30 42.38 -13.99
N PRO A 796 -17.91 42.60 -12.71
CA PRO A 796 -18.85 42.78 -11.61
C PRO A 796 -19.54 44.16 -11.64
N THR A 797 -20.88 44.18 -11.52
CA THR A 797 -21.72 45.38 -11.36
C THR A 797 -22.14 45.58 -9.89
N SER A 798 -22.24 46.84 -9.44
CA SER A 798 -22.44 47.25 -8.05
C SER A 798 -23.90 47.21 -7.55
N ALA A 799 -24.18 46.36 -6.54
CA ALA A 799 -25.05 46.42 -5.33
C ALA A 799 -26.45 47.18 -5.29
N PRO A 800 -27.36 46.96 -4.30
CA PRO A 800 -28.59 46.11 -4.43
C PRO A 800 -29.93 46.69 -3.86
N ALA A 801 -31.06 45.95 -4.02
CA ALA A 801 -32.29 45.80 -3.16
C ALA A 801 -33.67 45.90 -3.91
N PRO A 802 -34.85 45.55 -3.33
CA PRO A 802 -35.49 44.23 -3.31
C PRO A 802 -36.99 44.23 -3.81
N PRO A 803 -37.90 43.30 -3.41
CA PRO A 803 -38.66 42.36 -4.27
C PRO A 803 -40.13 42.76 -4.58
N THR A 804 -40.71 42.38 -5.75
CA THR A 804 -42.13 41.92 -5.89
C THR A 804 -42.57 41.53 -7.31
N SER A 805 -43.45 40.51 -7.34
CA SER A 805 -44.61 40.23 -8.23
C SER A 805 -44.47 40.00 -9.74
N ALA A 806 -45.01 38.86 -10.17
CA ALA A 806 -45.35 38.47 -11.54
C ALA A 806 -46.38 39.41 -12.22
N PRO A 807 -46.61 39.27 -13.55
CA PRO A 807 -47.73 38.43 -13.99
C PRO A 807 -47.49 37.60 -15.27
N ALA A 808 -48.28 36.53 -15.39
CA ALA A 808 -48.46 35.67 -16.58
C ALA A 808 -49.32 36.35 -17.68
N PRO A 809 -49.39 35.77 -18.89
CA PRO A 809 -50.60 35.00 -19.31
C PRO A 809 -50.26 33.65 -19.98
N ALA A 810 -50.88 32.51 -19.61
CA ALA A 810 -52.18 31.93 -20.08
C ALA A 810 -52.08 31.33 -21.52
N THR A 811 -52.49 30.10 -21.89
CA THR A 811 -53.27 28.96 -21.31
C THR A 811 -53.17 27.79 -22.33
N SER A 812 -52.68 26.57 -22.01
CA SER A 812 -53.40 25.29 -21.66
C SER A 812 -54.00 24.50 -22.86
N PRO A 813 -54.21 23.14 -22.84
CA PRO A 813 -54.21 22.19 -21.70
C PRO A 813 -53.58 20.76 -21.94
N ALA A 814 -53.59 19.91 -20.89
CA ALA A 814 -53.32 18.44 -20.80
C ALA A 814 -51.83 17.98 -20.84
N ASP A 815 -51.25 17.13 -19.97
CA ASP A 815 -51.76 16.04 -19.11
C ASP A 815 -51.08 16.02 -17.72
N THR A 816 -51.89 15.92 -16.67
CA THR A 816 -51.45 15.75 -15.27
C THR A 816 -51.58 14.30 -14.82
N THR A 817 -50.71 13.43 -15.32
CA THR A 817 -50.39 12.12 -14.70
C THR A 817 -49.05 11.56 -15.21
N SER A 818 -47.95 12.33 -15.11
CA SER A 818 -46.62 11.75 -15.37
C SER A 818 -46.01 11.20 -14.08
N CYS A 819 -45.92 9.87 -14.01
CA CYS A 819 -45.21 9.11 -13.00
C CYS A 819 -43.78 9.68 -12.78
N PRO A 820 -43.29 9.82 -11.52
CA PRO A 820 -41.93 10.29 -11.23
C PRO A 820 -40.83 9.55 -12.02
N PHE A 821 -41.08 8.27 -12.34
CA PHE A 821 -40.20 7.45 -13.18
C PHE A 821 -40.01 8.04 -14.59
N THR A 822 -41.09 8.47 -15.25
CA THR A 822 -41.04 9.00 -16.62
C THR A 822 -40.23 10.29 -16.70
N ARG A 823 -40.30 11.13 -15.66
CA ARG A 823 -39.52 12.38 -15.56
C ARG A 823 -38.03 12.11 -15.42
N VAL A 824 -37.63 11.14 -14.60
CA VAL A 824 -36.22 10.73 -14.46
C VAL A 824 -35.68 10.14 -15.76
N ALA A 825 -36.49 9.34 -16.47
CA ALA A 825 -36.12 8.74 -17.75
C ALA A 825 -35.91 9.80 -18.85
N GLN A 826 -36.86 10.73 -19.00
CA GLN A 826 -36.78 11.81 -19.99
C GLN A 826 -35.59 12.73 -19.75
N GLN A 827 -35.33 13.11 -18.49
CA GLN A 827 -34.17 13.93 -18.15
C GLN A 827 -32.85 13.18 -18.38
N GLY A 828 -32.83 11.86 -18.18
CA GLY A 828 -31.68 11.01 -18.47
C GLY A 828 -31.35 10.98 -19.97
N GLU A 829 -32.37 10.94 -20.81
CA GLU A 829 -32.22 10.96 -22.27
C GLU A 829 -31.76 12.33 -22.78
N LEU A 830 -32.26 13.42 -22.20
CA LEU A 830 -31.78 14.77 -22.49
C LEU A 830 -30.28 14.92 -22.20
N VAL A 831 -29.79 14.38 -21.07
CA VAL A 831 -28.35 14.39 -20.75
C VAL A 831 -27.54 13.57 -21.76
N ARG A 832 -28.05 12.45 -22.26
CA ARG A 832 -27.38 11.66 -23.30
C ARG A 832 -27.33 12.41 -24.63
N LYS A 833 -28.44 13.02 -25.01
CA LYS A 833 -28.54 13.82 -26.24
C LYS A 833 -27.59 15.01 -26.20
N LEU A 834 -27.57 15.79 -25.11
CA LEU A 834 -26.64 16.91 -24.94
C LEU A 834 -25.16 16.48 -24.95
N LYS A 835 -24.86 15.28 -24.45
CA LYS A 835 -23.49 14.71 -24.53
C LYS A 835 -23.14 14.22 -25.93
N ALA A 836 -24.10 13.63 -26.66
CA ALA A 836 -23.92 13.18 -28.03
C ALA A 836 -23.74 14.34 -29.01
N GLU A 837 -24.44 15.45 -28.77
CA GLU A 837 -24.38 16.69 -29.57
C GLU A 837 -23.22 17.63 -29.16
N GLN A 838 -22.35 17.21 -28.23
CA GLN A 838 -21.22 17.99 -27.71
C GLN A 838 -21.61 19.41 -27.23
N ALA A 839 -22.75 19.52 -26.54
CA ALA A 839 -23.24 20.79 -26.01
C ALA A 839 -22.24 21.41 -24.98
N PRO A 840 -22.27 22.74 -24.77
CA PRO A 840 -21.39 23.41 -23.82
C PRO A 840 -21.48 22.77 -22.43
N LYS A 841 -20.31 22.62 -21.78
CA LYS A 841 -20.17 21.87 -20.53
C LYS A 841 -21.11 22.36 -19.43
N ASP A 842 -21.39 23.66 -19.36
CA ASP A 842 -22.30 24.26 -18.38
C ASP A 842 -23.76 23.78 -18.55
N GLN A 843 -24.20 23.51 -19.78
CA GLN A 843 -25.55 22.97 -20.05
C GLN A 843 -25.66 21.50 -19.70
N ILE A 844 -24.61 20.71 -19.99
CA ILE A 844 -24.54 19.30 -19.60
C ILE A 844 -24.54 19.19 -18.07
N ASP A 845 -23.74 20.01 -17.39
CA ASP A 845 -23.63 19.99 -15.92
C ASP A 845 -24.95 20.46 -15.26
N GLY A 846 -25.63 21.44 -15.84
CA GLY A 846 -26.98 21.85 -15.42
C GLY A 846 -28.02 20.74 -15.55
N ALA A 847 -28.05 20.05 -16.70
CA ALA A 847 -28.98 18.95 -16.95
C ALA A 847 -28.70 17.73 -16.06
N VAL A 848 -27.42 17.43 -15.80
CA VAL A 848 -27.00 16.36 -14.87
C VAL A 848 -27.42 16.68 -13.44
N LYS A 849 -27.29 17.93 -13.00
CA LYS A 849 -27.73 18.36 -11.66
C LYS A 849 -29.23 18.17 -11.47
N GLN A 850 -30.04 18.51 -12.47
CA GLN A 850 -31.49 18.24 -12.46
C GLN A 850 -31.82 16.74 -12.44
N LEU A 851 -31.09 15.92 -13.20
CA LEU A 851 -31.28 14.46 -13.20
C LEU A 851 -31.03 13.85 -11.80
N LEU A 852 -30.01 14.32 -11.09
CA LEU A 852 -29.70 13.87 -9.73
C LEU A 852 -30.79 14.27 -8.72
N ALA A 853 -31.33 15.48 -8.85
CA ALA A 853 -32.44 15.93 -8.01
C ALA A 853 -33.70 15.06 -8.22
N LEU A 854 -34.06 14.77 -9.47
CA LEU A 854 -35.22 13.92 -9.78
C LEU A 854 -35.04 12.48 -9.31
N LYS A 855 -33.82 11.93 -9.35
CA LYS A 855 -33.52 10.60 -8.79
C LYS A 855 -33.64 10.58 -7.26
N ALA A 856 -33.23 11.65 -6.59
CA ALA A 856 -33.39 11.76 -5.14
C ALA A 856 -34.88 11.84 -4.74
N GLU A 857 -35.69 12.56 -5.52
CA GLU A 857 -37.14 12.64 -5.31
C GLU A 857 -37.84 11.31 -5.57
N PHE A 858 -37.45 10.59 -6.63
CA PHE A 858 -37.93 9.22 -6.90
C PHE A 858 -37.60 8.26 -5.74
N LYS A 859 -36.36 8.32 -5.21
CA LYS A 859 -35.95 7.51 -4.06
C LYS A 859 -36.76 7.85 -2.81
N LYS A 860 -37.05 9.13 -2.59
CA LYS A 860 -37.85 9.59 -1.44
C LYS A 860 -39.31 9.11 -1.53
N LEU A 861 -39.89 9.09 -2.72
CA LEU A 861 -41.30 8.72 -2.94
C LEU A 861 -41.53 7.21 -3.01
N THR A 862 -40.57 6.44 -3.54
CA THR A 862 -40.74 4.99 -3.79
C THR A 862 -39.92 4.11 -2.85
N GLY A 863 -38.98 4.69 -2.08
CA GLY A 863 -38.04 3.94 -1.25
C GLY A 863 -36.95 3.19 -2.04
N GLN A 864 -36.97 3.24 -3.38
CA GLN A 864 -36.04 2.50 -4.25
C GLN A 864 -35.15 3.44 -5.09
N GLU A 865 -33.91 3.03 -5.35
CA GLU A 865 -33.02 3.76 -6.26
C GLU A 865 -33.35 3.48 -7.73
N TYR A 866 -33.45 4.55 -8.53
CA TYR A 866 -33.76 4.44 -9.95
C TYR A 866 -32.65 3.70 -10.73
N LYS A 867 -32.99 2.58 -11.38
CA LYS A 867 -32.13 1.84 -12.32
C LYS A 867 -32.63 1.98 -13.77
N PRO A 868 -31.77 2.31 -14.74
CA PRO A 868 -32.17 2.34 -16.15
C PRO A 868 -32.60 0.94 -16.62
N GLY A 869 -33.83 0.80 -17.14
CA GLY A 869 -34.38 -0.47 -17.64
C GLY A 869 -35.38 -1.20 -16.72
N MET A 870 -35.77 -0.62 -15.58
CA MET A 870 -36.85 -1.18 -14.73
C MET A 870 -38.23 -1.10 -15.42
N ALA A 871 -38.99 -2.21 -15.43
CA ALA A 871 -40.38 -2.23 -15.91
C ALA A 871 -41.37 -1.69 -14.86
N ARG A 872 -42.44 -1.04 -15.32
CA ARG A 872 -43.46 -0.36 -14.49
C ARG A 872 -44.19 -1.37 -13.58
N PRO A 873 -44.33 -1.14 -12.26
CA PRO A 873 -45.16 -1.99 -11.42
C PRO A 873 -46.66 -1.72 -11.68
N PRO A 874 -47.53 -2.75 -11.63
CA PRO A 874 -48.96 -2.58 -11.89
C PRO A 874 -49.65 -1.84 -10.72
N PRO A 875 -50.77 -1.13 -10.99
CA PRO A 875 -51.52 -0.43 -9.95
C PRO A 875 -52.25 -1.42 -9.02
N PRO A 876 -52.48 -1.05 -7.74
CA PRO A 876 -53.11 -1.93 -6.77
C PRO A 876 -54.62 -2.10 -7.05
N PRO A 877 -55.23 -3.26 -6.70
CA PRO A 877 -56.65 -3.51 -6.91
C PRO A 877 -57.50 -2.68 -5.94
N LEU A 878 -58.60 -2.12 -6.47
CA LEU A 878 -59.66 -1.47 -5.73
C LEU A 878 -60.45 -2.52 -4.93
N LEU A 879 -60.53 -2.36 -3.61
CA LEU A 879 -61.50 -3.07 -2.76
C LEU A 879 -62.70 -2.16 -2.46
N PRO A 880 -63.93 -2.71 -2.43
CA PRO A 880 -65.17 -1.92 -2.38
C PRO A 880 -65.52 -1.42 -0.98
N HIS A 881 -66.34 -0.37 -0.98
CA HIS A 881 -66.98 0.32 0.14
C HIS A 881 -67.41 -0.57 1.31
N LEU A 882 -67.08 -0.12 2.53
CA LEU A 882 -67.81 -0.47 3.75
C LEU A 882 -68.26 0.83 4.45
N GLN A 883 -69.55 0.90 4.69
CA GLN A 883 -70.21 1.83 5.62
C GLN A 883 -71.37 1.05 6.30
N PRO A 884 -71.90 1.50 7.45
CA PRO A 884 -71.34 1.18 8.76
C PRO A 884 -72.39 0.60 9.73
N THR A 885 -72.01 -0.23 10.72
CA THR A 885 -72.82 -0.38 11.95
C THR A 885 -71.95 -0.74 13.17
N ARG A 886 -71.98 0.14 14.18
CA ARG A 886 -71.97 -0.16 15.63
C ARG A 886 -73.45 -0.05 16.09
N PRO A 887 -73.93 -0.60 17.24
CA PRO A 887 -73.21 -0.67 18.53
C PRO A 887 -73.57 -1.84 19.52
N LEU A 888 -72.73 -2.00 20.54
CA LEU A 888 -72.98 -2.26 21.99
C LEU A 888 -73.93 -3.39 22.51
N LEU A 889 -73.30 -4.23 23.35
CA LEU A 889 -73.70 -4.67 24.71
C LEU A 889 -74.65 -5.87 24.93
N LEU A 890 -74.30 -6.63 25.97
CA LEU A 890 -75.02 -7.60 26.82
C LEU A 890 -74.59 -9.07 26.63
N THR A 891 -73.66 -9.55 27.45
CA THR A 891 -73.90 -10.24 28.74
C THR A 891 -74.17 -11.72 28.54
N PHE A 892 -73.19 -12.59 28.81
CA PHE A 892 -73.43 -13.95 29.31
C PHE A 892 -72.21 -14.45 30.10
N MET A 893 -71.99 -13.82 31.26
CA MET A 893 -71.56 -14.57 32.44
C MET A 893 -72.82 -15.20 33.03
N SER A 894 -72.88 -16.54 33.02
CA SER A 894 -73.74 -17.42 33.81
C SER A 894 -74.31 -18.58 32.99
N VAL A 895 -73.44 -19.45 32.44
CA VAL A 895 -73.61 -20.91 32.46
C VAL A 895 -72.25 -21.53 32.12
N LEU A 896 -71.45 -21.82 33.15
CA LEU A 896 -70.61 -23.02 33.27
C LEU A 896 -69.83 -22.98 34.60
N HIS A 897 -70.56 -22.70 35.67
CA HIS A 897 -70.27 -23.22 37.01
C HIS A 897 -70.90 -24.63 37.18
N ASN A 898 -70.99 -25.38 36.08
CA ASN A 898 -71.56 -26.73 36.05
C ASN A 898 -70.81 -27.60 35.04
N ARG A 899 -69.54 -27.88 35.34
CA ARG A 899 -68.89 -29.16 35.01
C ARG A 899 -67.71 -29.40 35.95
N ALA A 900 -68.03 -29.42 37.24
CA ALA A 900 -67.39 -30.34 38.17
C ALA A 900 -68.32 -31.54 38.33
N ARG A 901 -68.08 -32.59 37.53
CA ARG A 901 -68.42 -34.03 37.71
C ARG A 901 -68.41 -34.73 36.35
N SER A 902 -67.22 -35.19 35.96
CA SER A 902 -66.96 -36.47 35.28
C SER A 902 -65.46 -36.73 35.37
#